data_AF-A0A3D5U7D5-F1
#
_entry.id   AF-A0A3D5U7D5-F1
#
_cell.length_a   1.000
_cell.length_b   1.000
_cell.length_c   1.000
_cell.angle_alpha   90.00
_cell.angle_beta   90.00
_cell.angle_gamma   90.00
#
_symmetry.space_group_name_H-M   'P 1'
#
loop_
_entity.id
_entity.type
_entity.pdbx_description
1 polymer ?
#
loop_
_entity_poly.entity_id
_entity_poly.type
_entity_poly.pdbx_seq_one_letter_code
_entity_poly.pdbx_strand_id
1 'polypeptide(L)'
;GRLNTQILDPNPTSPWENIYYKRHIAAGIPSMYGMYREPKLEAMGMVFRLENVIRRLFERSVGQLNLNYINGKTMRRIVRILEIYDFAMQQEMVSSDAYSTALAMLSSVQNISNLSLEQYLDIFNLLKDSVNELANEYYYRFYDSQLAITRTDDDSRTTSEIFAEEFYRNLLSASFLVQGLDNFITRILESLTQMRRLFSKENIVKLMSYDPDRLFFHLYTRNSRIENQVLLGSKAFFLKRMHQYEFPIPPGFVITTDLFRNREIINTHPDISSEFDQLLWDNLRKMERYTGLGFGNPQKPLLFSVRSGAPMSLPGAMDTFLNIGLTDQITLQLSQRPNYGWTAWDCYRRLIQSWGMAYGISRDEFDNVMIDFKKRYDIQQKTQFSPQQMRDMVQDYKKVLARYNVALEQDPYRQLYKSISHVLDSWNTKRAKMYRAKLHIAEEWGTAVIIQKMVLGNISLQSGTGVLFTHADWSKEPGIFLNGDFTLCSQGEDVVAGLVHTMPISEAERFHRNGDMSLEKDFPALYRRLLRYARQLIEEHNYPHQEIEFTFEGSSEKQLYILQTRNQVIHKNPEYQVLGTSDTQLESMGSGIGIGKGAVSGIIVINQEDITCFKDRGEALILVRPDTVPDDMMMLFECQGLLTSRGGVTSHAAVTATRLGLIGVVNCRDLVVNEENSTCRIKDVELKAGDMITVDANGGTIYMGKYPLQSVQSLV
;
A
#
# COMPACT_ATOMS: atom_id res chain seq x y z
N GLY A 1 37.59 -21.97 -27.88
CA GLY A 1 37.27 -23.39 -28.10
C GLY A 1 37.65 -23.87 -29.51
N ARG A 2 36.68 -24.17 -30.39
CA ARG A 2 36.92 -24.75 -31.73
C ARG A 2 37.84 -23.91 -32.63
N LEU A 3 37.68 -22.58 -32.61
CA LEU A 3 38.54 -21.67 -33.39
C LEU A 3 39.99 -21.69 -32.88
N ASN A 4 40.20 -21.71 -31.57
CA ASN A 4 41.54 -21.80 -30.97
C ASN A 4 42.23 -23.12 -31.34
N THR A 5 41.50 -24.24 -31.44
CA THR A 5 42.07 -25.50 -31.95
C THR A 5 42.61 -25.36 -33.37
N GLN A 6 41.93 -24.58 -34.22
CA GLN A 6 42.36 -24.34 -35.60
C GLN A 6 43.53 -23.36 -35.69
N ILE A 7 43.54 -22.32 -34.84
CA ILE A 7 44.60 -21.30 -34.78
C ILE A 7 45.90 -21.89 -34.23
N LEU A 8 45.80 -22.65 -33.13
CA LEU A 8 46.94 -23.24 -32.41
C LEU A 8 47.39 -24.60 -32.97
N ASP A 9 46.72 -25.11 -34.02
CA ASP A 9 47.18 -26.32 -34.71
C ASP A 9 48.62 -26.08 -35.21
N PRO A 10 49.61 -26.90 -34.79
CA PRO A 10 51.00 -26.72 -35.23
C PRO A 10 51.16 -26.97 -36.74
N ASN A 11 50.22 -27.65 -37.39
CA ASN A 11 50.30 -27.94 -38.81
C ASN A 11 50.08 -26.66 -39.65
N PRO A 12 50.83 -26.46 -40.73
CA PRO A 12 50.63 -25.33 -41.64
C PRO A 12 49.28 -25.45 -42.36
N THR A 13 48.60 -24.31 -42.54
CA THR A 13 47.35 -24.24 -43.31
C THR A 13 47.60 -23.82 -44.75
N SER A 14 46.89 -24.44 -45.70
CA SER A 14 46.99 -24.05 -47.11
C SER A 14 46.24 -22.74 -47.36
N PRO A 15 46.92 -21.68 -47.85
CA PRO A 15 46.26 -20.46 -48.23
C PRO A 15 45.56 -20.62 -49.58
N TRP A 16 44.47 -19.88 -49.75
CA TRP A 16 43.83 -19.64 -51.03
C TRP A 16 43.95 -18.15 -51.33
N GLU A 17 44.60 -17.81 -52.44
CA GLU A 17 44.73 -16.43 -52.87
C GLU A 17 44.20 -16.23 -54.30
N ASN A 18 43.54 -15.11 -54.51
CA ASN A 18 43.16 -14.58 -55.79
C ASN A 18 43.56 -13.10 -55.82
N ILE A 19 44.87 -12.87 -55.82
CA ILE A 19 45.50 -11.54 -55.75
C ILE A 19 45.92 -11.13 -57.17
N TYR A 20 45.39 -10.01 -57.65
CA TYR A 20 45.82 -9.38 -58.89
C TYR A 20 46.91 -8.35 -58.62
N TYR A 21 48.07 -8.57 -59.22
CA TYR A 21 49.20 -7.64 -59.20
C TYR A 21 49.07 -6.67 -60.38
N LYS A 22 48.85 -5.37 -60.12
CA LYS A 22 48.83 -4.37 -61.20
C LYS A 22 50.26 -4.16 -61.72
N ARG A 23 50.42 -4.05 -63.04
CA ARG A 23 51.72 -3.87 -63.72
C ARG A 23 52.38 -2.50 -63.51
N HIS A 24 51.73 -1.54 -62.84
CA HIS A 24 52.27 -0.19 -62.63
C HIS A 24 52.58 0.05 -61.15
N ILE A 25 53.83 0.43 -60.90
CA ILE A 25 54.35 0.92 -59.62
C ILE A 25 54.09 2.42 -59.57
N ALA A 26 53.16 2.87 -58.72
CA ALA A 26 53.06 4.28 -58.37
C ALA A 26 53.92 4.51 -57.12
N ALA A 27 54.94 5.36 -57.21
CA ALA A 27 55.80 5.77 -56.09
C ALA A 27 56.47 4.61 -55.31
N GLY A 28 56.93 3.56 -55.99
CA GLY A 28 57.66 2.45 -55.36
C GLY A 28 56.80 1.44 -54.59
N ILE A 29 55.48 1.61 -54.54
CA ILE A 29 54.57 0.70 -53.82
C ILE A 29 53.85 -0.22 -54.83
N PRO A 30 54.02 -1.55 -54.75
CA PRO A 30 53.25 -2.49 -55.56
C PRO A 30 51.74 -2.34 -55.26
N SER A 31 50.93 -2.02 -56.27
CA SER A 31 49.47 -1.95 -56.12
C SER A 31 48.86 -3.33 -56.37
N MET A 32 48.33 -3.95 -55.32
CA MET A 32 47.65 -5.25 -55.34
C MET A 32 46.17 -5.10 -54.99
N TYR A 33 45.30 -5.90 -55.61
CA TYR A 33 43.91 -6.02 -55.20
C TYR A 33 43.42 -7.46 -55.37
N GLY A 34 42.72 -8.00 -54.39
CA GLY A 34 42.24 -9.38 -54.43
C GLY A 34 41.84 -9.90 -53.05
N MET A 35 41.64 -11.21 -52.95
CA MET A 35 41.29 -11.88 -51.69
C MET A 35 42.38 -12.89 -51.32
N TYR A 36 42.79 -12.85 -50.07
CA TYR A 36 43.59 -13.89 -49.42
C TYR A 36 42.72 -14.53 -48.35
N ARG A 37 42.63 -15.85 -48.36
CA ARG A 37 41.92 -16.64 -47.36
C ARG A 37 42.84 -17.71 -46.85
N GLU A 38 43.00 -17.75 -45.54
CA GLU A 38 43.73 -18.81 -44.88
C GLU A 38 42.91 -19.28 -43.69
N PRO A 39 42.69 -20.59 -43.50
CA PRO A 39 41.85 -21.09 -42.43
C PRO A 39 42.23 -20.54 -41.03
N LYS A 40 43.53 -20.37 -40.72
CA LYS A 40 43.98 -19.76 -39.46
C LYS A 40 43.61 -18.28 -39.35
N LEU A 41 43.85 -17.48 -40.40
CA LEU A 41 43.51 -16.06 -40.40
C LEU A 41 42.01 -15.81 -40.38
N GLU A 42 41.22 -16.62 -41.09
CA GLU A 42 39.75 -16.57 -41.04
C GLU A 42 39.24 -16.93 -39.65
N ALA A 43 39.84 -17.95 -39.00
CA ALA A 43 39.51 -18.30 -37.63
C ALA A 43 39.86 -17.16 -36.64
N MET A 44 41.04 -16.55 -36.75
CA MET A 44 41.41 -15.36 -35.97
C MET A 44 40.45 -14.19 -36.21
N GLY A 45 40.11 -13.91 -37.47
CA GLY A 45 39.15 -12.87 -37.83
C GLY A 45 37.76 -13.11 -37.24
N MET A 46 37.31 -14.37 -37.18
CA MET A 46 36.07 -14.72 -36.49
C MET A 46 36.18 -14.52 -34.97
N VAL A 47 37.30 -14.89 -34.34
CA VAL A 47 37.55 -14.66 -32.90
C VAL A 47 37.40 -13.17 -32.59
N PHE A 48 38.12 -12.28 -33.29
CA PHE A 48 38.02 -10.83 -33.04
C PHE A 48 36.62 -10.26 -33.27
N ARG A 49 35.84 -10.79 -34.23
CA ARG A 49 34.43 -10.39 -34.41
C ARG A 49 33.56 -10.83 -33.24
N LEU A 50 33.74 -12.06 -32.77
CA LEU A 50 33.01 -12.60 -31.61
C LEU A 50 33.36 -11.83 -30.34
N GLU A 51 34.65 -11.56 -30.10
CA GLU A 51 35.11 -10.77 -28.97
C GLU A 51 34.46 -9.38 -28.95
N ASN A 52 34.38 -8.71 -30.09
CA ASN A 52 33.71 -7.42 -30.22
C ASN A 52 32.21 -7.48 -29.91
N VAL A 53 31.53 -8.54 -30.34
CA VAL A 53 30.11 -8.76 -30.00
C VAL A 53 29.95 -8.98 -28.49
N ILE A 54 30.80 -9.83 -27.91
CA ILE A 54 30.79 -10.13 -26.47
C ILE A 54 31.05 -8.85 -25.66
N ARG A 55 32.07 -8.06 -26.03
CA ARG A 55 32.40 -6.77 -25.39
C ARG A 55 31.19 -5.83 -25.35
N ARG A 56 30.49 -5.66 -26.48
CA ARG A 56 29.26 -4.85 -26.55
C ARG A 56 28.12 -5.40 -25.69
N LEU A 57 28.00 -6.72 -25.55
CA LEU A 57 27.00 -7.35 -24.68
C LEU A 57 27.30 -7.09 -23.20
N PHE A 58 28.57 -7.11 -22.80
CA PHE A 58 29.00 -6.72 -21.46
C PHE A 58 28.74 -5.24 -21.19
N GLU A 59 29.16 -4.34 -22.10
CA GLU A 59 28.89 -2.90 -22.00
C GLU A 59 27.39 -2.62 -21.83
N ARG A 60 26.55 -3.29 -22.62
CA ARG A 60 25.09 -3.20 -22.49
C ARG A 60 24.58 -3.74 -21.14
N SER A 61 25.13 -4.85 -20.65
CA SER A 61 24.70 -5.46 -19.39
C SER A 61 25.08 -4.58 -18.19
N VAL A 62 26.28 -4.02 -18.19
CA VAL A 62 26.74 -3.06 -17.18
C VAL A 62 25.96 -1.75 -17.28
N GLY A 63 25.69 -1.26 -18.49
CA GLY A 63 24.92 -0.04 -18.72
C GLY A 63 23.45 -0.11 -18.27
N GLN A 64 22.92 -1.32 -18.02
CA GLN A 64 21.58 -1.53 -17.46
C GLN A 64 21.53 -1.56 -15.92
N LEU A 65 22.67 -1.41 -15.25
CA LEU A 65 22.74 -1.28 -13.79
C LEU A 65 22.62 0.18 -13.40
N ASN A 66 21.78 0.46 -12.41
CA ASN A 66 21.86 1.70 -11.66
C ASN A 66 23.02 1.57 -10.66
N LEU A 67 24.11 2.31 -10.88
CA LEU A 67 25.26 2.37 -9.97
C LEU A 67 25.31 3.69 -9.18
N ASN A 68 24.27 4.53 -9.25
CA ASN A 68 24.18 5.70 -8.37
C ASN A 68 24.05 5.28 -6.90
N TYR A 69 23.43 4.12 -6.67
CA TYR A 69 23.41 3.42 -5.39
C TYR A 69 23.31 1.92 -5.62
N ILE A 70 23.79 1.11 -4.66
CA ILE A 70 23.76 -0.35 -4.74
C ILE A 70 22.89 -0.91 -3.62
N ASN A 71 21.81 -1.58 -3.98
CA ASN A 71 20.99 -2.38 -3.06
C ASN A 71 21.27 -3.88 -3.26
N GLY A 72 20.64 -4.74 -2.47
CA GLY A 72 20.84 -6.19 -2.57
C GLY A 72 20.47 -6.78 -3.94
N LYS A 73 19.47 -6.20 -4.63
CA LYS A 73 19.09 -6.63 -5.99
C LYS A 73 20.18 -6.28 -7.01
N THR A 74 20.68 -5.04 -6.98
CA THR A 74 21.78 -4.60 -7.84
C THR A 74 23.04 -5.41 -7.55
N MET A 75 23.35 -5.69 -6.27
CA MET A 75 24.47 -6.53 -5.87
C MET A 75 24.38 -7.95 -6.46
N ARG A 76 23.18 -8.57 -6.43
CA ARG A 76 22.96 -9.87 -7.09
C ARG A 76 23.24 -9.84 -8.59
N ARG A 77 22.84 -8.76 -9.28
CA ARG A 77 23.15 -8.59 -10.72
C ARG A 77 24.62 -8.34 -10.98
N ILE A 78 25.29 -7.56 -10.13
CA ILE A 78 26.74 -7.30 -10.19
C ILE A 78 27.50 -8.62 -10.13
N VAL A 79 27.24 -9.44 -9.11
CA VAL A 79 27.92 -10.74 -8.96
C VAL A 79 27.70 -11.63 -10.17
N ARG A 80 26.47 -11.72 -10.68
CA ARG A 80 26.19 -12.51 -11.89
C ARG A 80 26.97 -12.01 -13.12
N ILE A 81 27.15 -10.69 -13.26
CA ILE A 81 27.95 -10.14 -14.36
C ILE A 81 29.44 -10.47 -14.15
N LEU A 82 29.95 -10.39 -12.93
CA LEU A 82 31.33 -10.75 -12.60
C LEU A 82 31.62 -12.24 -12.82
N GLU A 83 30.68 -13.14 -12.52
CA GLU A 83 30.75 -14.57 -12.83
C GLU A 83 30.81 -14.82 -14.35
N ILE A 84 30.08 -14.05 -15.14
CA ILE A 84 30.15 -14.14 -16.61
C ILE A 84 31.49 -13.58 -17.13
N TYR A 85 32.04 -12.52 -16.51
CA TYR A 85 33.40 -12.04 -16.80
C TYR A 85 34.44 -13.13 -16.51
N ASP A 86 34.40 -13.75 -15.33
CA ASP A 86 35.31 -14.84 -14.94
C ASP A 86 35.26 -15.98 -15.96
N PHE A 87 34.04 -16.44 -16.29
CA PHE A 87 33.82 -17.48 -17.27
C PHE A 87 34.39 -17.12 -18.65
N ALA A 88 34.18 -15.88 -19.13
CA ALA A 88 34.66 -15.43 -20.42
C ALA A 88 36.18 -15.33 -20.48
N MET A 89 36.81 -14.81 -19.43
CA MET A 89 38.27 -14.70 -19.31
C MET A 89 38.95 -16.08 -19.30
N GLN A 90 38.37 -17.05 -18.59
CA GLN A 90 38.86 -18.44 -18.59
C GLN A 90 38.83 -19.10 -19.97
N GLN A 91 37.90 -18.71 -20.87
CA GLN A 91 37.88 -19.23 -22.25
C GLN A 91 39.08 -18.75 -23.09
N GLU A 92 39.66 -17.61 -22.74
CA GLU A 92 40.89 -17.07 -23.34
C GLU A 92 42.15 -17.43 -22.54
N MET A 93 42.06 -18.40 -21.62
CA MET A 93 43.18 -18.86 -20.77
C MET A 93 43.77 -17.77 -19.87
N VAL A 94 43.02 -16.71 -19.60
CA VAL A 94 43.36 -15.69 -18.61
C VAL A 94 42.59 -15.99 -17.33
N SER A 95 43.28 -16.44 -16.28
CA SER A 95 42.66 -16.90 -15.03
C SER A 95 43.48 -16.49 -13.82
N SER A 96 42.81 -16.19 -12.71
CA SER A 96 43.45 -15.94 -11.41
C SER A 96 42.67 -16.63 -10.31
N ASP A 97 43.32 -17.53 -9.58
CA ASP A 97 42.73 -18.20 -8.42
C ASP A 97 42.33 -17.19 -7.33
N ALA A 98 43.09 -16.09 -7.19
CA ALA A 98 42.79 -15.02 -6.25
C ALA A 98 41.47 -14.31 -6.64
N TYR A 99 41.28 -14.01 -7.93
CA TYR A 99 40.04 -13.41 -8.44
C TYR A 99 38.85 -14.35 -8.24
N SER A 100 38.96 -15.62 -8.64
CA SER A 100 37.89 -16.59 -8.50
C SER A 100 37.53 -16.85 -7.02
N THR A 101 38.51 -16.82 -6.12
CA THR A 101 38.28 -16.96 -4.67
C THR A 101 37.55 -15.73 -4.10
N ALA A 102 37.99 -14.52 -4.45
CA ALA A 102 37.33 -13.28 -4.02
C ALA A 102 35.88 -13.20 -4.55
N LEU A 103 35.65 -13.65 -5.79
CA LEU A 103 34.32 -13.72 -6.37
C LEU A 103 33.45 -14.77 -5.67
N ALA A 104 33.99 -15.95 -5.38
CA ALA A 104 33.27 -16.98 -4.62
C ALA A 104 32.90 -16.50 -3.21
N MET A 105 33.78 -15.72 -2.56
CA MET A 105 33.50 -15.07 -1.28
C MET A 105 32.33 -14.08 -1.43
N LEU A 106 32.34 -13.23 -2.46
CA LEU A 106 31.26 -12.29 -2.75
C LEU A 106 29.92 -12.99 -3.02
N SER A 107 29.91 -14.07 -3.82
CA SER A 107 28.72 -14.88 -4.10
C SER A 107 28.18 -15.53 -2.83
N SER A 108 29.05 -16.06 -1.96
CA SER A 108 28.64 -16.72 -0.70
C SER A 108 27.98 -15.73 0.28
N VAL A 109 28.52 -14.52 0.32
CA VAL A 109 28.05 -13.43 1.19
C VAL A 109 26.60 -13.01 0.92
N GLN A 110 26.07 -13.24 -0.28
CA GLN A 110 24.68 -12.88 -0.61
C GLN A 110 23.63 -13.63 0.21
N ASN A 111 24.01 -14.77 0.80
CA ASN A 111 23.13 -15.59 1.63
C ASN A 111 23.29 -15.31 3.13
N ILE A 112 24.20 -14.40 3.50
CA ILE A 112 24.46 -14.02 4.88
C ILE A 112 23.74 -12.70 5.17
N SER A 113 22.96 -12.65 6.24
CA SER A 113 22.33 -11.42 6.70
C SER A 113 23.35 -10.49 7.38
N ASN A 114 23.16 -9.19 7.24
CA ASN A 114 23.82 -8.13 8.01
C ASN A 114 25.31 -7.86 7.73
N LEU A 115 25.79 -8.04 6.49
CA LEU A 115 27.11 -7.49 6.15
C LEU A 115 27.12 -5.96 6.15
N SER A 116 28.23 -5.41 6.62
CA SER A 116 28.53 -3.99 6.55
C SER A 116 29.08 -3.61 5.17
N LEU A 117 28.96 -2.33 4.84
CA LEU A 117 29.51 -1.76 3.61
C LEU A 117 31.04 -1.88 3.52
N GLU A 118 31.73 -1.79 4.66
CA GLU A 118 33.20 -1.96 4.71
C GLU A 118 33.59 -3.37 4.27
N GLN A 119 32.84 -4.40 4.68
CA GLN A 119 33.12 -5.77 4.23
C GLN A 119 32.88 -5.94 2.73
N TYR A 120 31.89 -5.25 2.16
CA TYR A 120 31.74 -5.21 0.69
C TYR A 120 32.93 -4.50 0.04
N LEU A 121 33.36 -3.35 0.56
CA LEU A 121 34.54 -2.63 0.06
C LEU A 121 35.79 -3.51 0.11
N ASP A 122 36.03 -4.23 1.20
CA ASP A 122 37.17 -5.15 1.34
C ASP A 122 37.17 -6.22 0.24
N ILE A 123 36.02 -6.85 -0.02
CA ILE A 123 35.90 -7.89 -1.07
C ILE A 123 36.10 -7.28 -2.47
N PHE A 124 35.54 -6.10 -2.74
CA PHE A 124 35.75 -5.44 -4.03
C PHE A 124 37.17 -4.92 -4.23
N ASN A 125 37.88 -4.53 -3.16
CA ASN A 125 39.30 -4.22 -3.22
C ASN A 125 40.13 -5.48 -3.54
N LEU A 126 39.83 -6.63 -2.93
CA LEU A 126 40.47 -7.91 -3.29
C LEU A 126 40.24 -8.26 -4.77
N LEU A 127 39.02 -8.04 -5.29
CA LEU A 127 38.73 -8.22 -6.72
C LEU A 127 39.53 -7.25 -7.59
N LYS A 128 39.63 -5.97 -7.20
CA LYS A 128 40.40 -4.96 -7.93
C LYS A 128 41.89 -5.31 -7.97
N ASP A 129 42.47 -5.71 -6.84
CA ASP A 129 43.87 -6.11 -6.74
C ASP A 129 44.15 -7.34 -7.61
N SER A 130 43.24 -8.31 -7.61
CA SER A 130 43.36 -9.51 -8.45
C SER A 130 43.29 -9.19 -9.96
N VAL A 131 42.50 -8.19 -10.36
CA VAL A 131 42.45 -7.72 -11.76
C VAL A 131 43.74 -6.99 -12.16
N ASN A 132 44.31 -6.20 -11.26
CA ASN A 132 45.62 -5.58 -11.49
C ASN A 132 46.73 -6.64 -11.63
N GLU A 133 46.70 -7.70 -10.82
CA GLU A 133 47.63 -8.81 -10.93
C GLU A 133 47.46 -9.58 -12.25
N LEU A 134 46.23 -9.83 -12.68
CA LEU A 134 45.94 -10.40 -14.00
C LEU A 134 46.51 -9.55 -15.13
N ALA A 135 46.32 -8.23 -15.08
CA ALA A 135 46.88 -7.30 -16.06
C ALA A 135 48.42 -7.39 -16.11
N ASN A 136 49.05 -7.43 -14.93
CA ASN A 136 50.50 -7.53 -14.82
C ASN A 136 51.03 -8.85 -15.40
N GLU A 137 50.48 -9.99 -14.99
CA GLU A 137 51.00 -11.32 -15.35
C GLU A 137 50.79 -11.63 -16.83
N TYR A 138 49.62 -11.30 -17.38
CA TYR A 138 49.26 -11.69 -18.75
C TYR A 138 49.59 -10.64 -19.81
N TYR A 139 49.76 -9.37 -19.43
CA TYR A 139 49.94 -8.29 -20.40
C TYR A 139 51.22 -7.49 -20.18
N TYR A 140 51.51 -7.02 -18.97
CA TYR A 140 52.62 -6.05 -18.78
C TYR A 140 53.99 -6.69 -18.68
N ARG A 141 54.11 -7.78 -17.91
CA ARG A 141 55.39 -8.42 -17.55
C ARG A 141 56.30 -8.74 -18.74
N PHE A 142 55.70 -9.05 -19.90
CA PHE A 142 56.44 -9.37 -21.13
C PHE A 142 57.18 -8.17 -21.74
N TYR A 143 56.69 -6.94 -21.48
CA TYR A 143 57.20 -5.71 -22.07
C TYR A 143 58.04 -4.85 -21.13
N ASP A 144 57.95 -5.09 -19.81
CA ASP A 144 58.67 -4.32 -18.79
C ASP A 144 60.18 -4.21 -19.08
N SER A 145 60.82 -5.31 -19.46
CA SER A 145 62.25 -5.34 -19.77
C SER A 145 62.61 -4.48 -20.99
N GLN A 146 61.74 -4.41 -21.99
CA GLN A 146 61.98 -3.67 -23.22
C GLN A 146 61.69 -2.17 -23.05
N LEU A 147 60.66 -1.83 -22.27
CA LEU A 147 60.32 -0.46 -21.89
C LEU A 147 61.31 0.14 -20.87
N ALA A 148 61.98 -0.71 -20.07
CA ALA A 148 63.04 -0.27 -19.16
C ALA A 148 64.32 0.18 -19.90
N ILE A 149 64.62 -0.41 -21.06
CA ILE A 149 65.82 -0.09 -21.86
C ILE A 149 65.71 1.30 -22.51
N THR A 150 64.50 1.84 -22.69
CA THR A 150 64.23 3.18 -23.26
C THR A 150 64.43 4.33 -22.26
N ARG A 151 64.90 4.06 -21.04
CA ARG A 151 65.01 5.01 -19.92
C ARG A 151 66.40 5.66 -19.74
N THR A 152 67.32 5.54 -20.71
CA THR A 152 68.75 5.85 -20.49
C THR A 152 69.17 7.32 -20.67
N ASP A 153 68.31 8.26 -21.07
CA ASP A 153 68.67 9.70 -21.14
C ASP A 153 67.92 10.54 -20.08
N ASP A 154 68.66 11.31 -19.29
CA ASP A 154 68.19 11.99 -18.06
C ASP A 154 67.12 13.09 -18.32
N ASP A 155 67.07 13.68 -19.53
CA ASP A 155 66.03 14.65 -19.96
C ASP A 155 64.77 13.98 -20.54
N SER A 156 64.79 12.64 -20.73
CA SER A 156 63.74 11.85 -21.39
C SER A 156 62.88 11.03 -20.43
N ARG A 157 63.18 11.04 -19.12
CA ARG A 157 62.49 10.20 -18.13
C ARG A 157 60.98 10.40 -18.14
N THR A 158 60.53 11.65 -18.13
CA THR A 158 59.09 11.98 -18.15
C THR A 158 58.44 11.56 -19.47
N THR A 159 59.15 11.70 -20.60
CA THR A 159 58.64 11.31 -21.92
C THR A 159 58.56 9.79 -22.09
N SER A 160 59.54 9.04 -21.61
CA SER A 160 59.54 7.58 -21.62
C SER A 160 58.51 6.98 -20.65
N GLU A 161 58.24 7.63 -19.53
CA GLU A 161 57.15 7.25 -18.62
C GLU A 161 55.77 7.46 -19.26
N ILE A 162 55.55 8.63 -19.89
CA ILE A 162 54.31 8.92 -20.63
C ILE A 162 54.11 7.92 -21.77
N PHE A 163 55.17 7.57 -22.51
CA PHE A 163 55.10 6.59 -23.59
C PHE A 163 54.78 5.19 -23.07
N ALA A 164 55.43 4.74 -21.99
CA ALA A 164 55.14 3.45 -21.38
C ALA A 164 53.70 3.39 -20.88
N GLU A 165 53.20 4.45 -20.23
CA GLU A 165 51.82 4.55 -19.79
C GLU A 165 50.83 4.50 -20.96
N GLU A 166 51.09 5.23 -22.04
CA GLU A 166 50.28 5.17 -23.26
C GLU A 166 50.29 3.79 -23.91
N PHE A 167 51.45 3.13 -23.97
CA PHE A 167 51.59 1.77 -24.48
C PHE A 167 50.76 0.77 -23.66
N TYR A 168 50.92 0.76 -22.34
CA TYR A 168 50.15 -0.14 -21.46
C TYR A 168 48.66 0.13 -21.53
N ARG A 169 48.25 1.40 -21.62
CA ARG A 169 46.84 1.80 -21.81
C ARG A 169 46.28 1.24 -23.12
N ASN A 170 47.02 1.36 -24.23
CA ASN A 170 46.61 0.82 -25.52
C ASN A 170 46.56 -0.72 -25.50
N LEU A 171 47.52 -1.36 -24.84
CA LEU A 171 47.57 -2.81 -24.67
C LEU A 171 46.34 -3.32 -23.88
N LEU A 172 46.01 -2.70 -22.75
CA LEU A 172 44.81 -3.03 -21.99
C LEU A 172 43.53 -2.73 -22.77
N SER A 173 43.49 -1.65 -23.54
CA SER A 173 42.33 -1.35 -24.38
C SER A 173 42.07 -2.42 -25.44
N ALA A 174 43.15 -2.96 -26.03
CA ALA A 174 43.06 -4.04 -27.00
C ALA A 174 42.70 -5.38 -26.33
N SER A 175 43.10 -5.59 -25.08
CA SER A 175 42.86 -6.84 -24.34
C SER A 175 41.38 -7.23 -24.28
N PHE A 176 41.11 -8.53 -24.28
CA PHE A 176 39.76 -9.05 -24.18
C PHE A 176 39.24 -8.85 -22.76
N LEU A 177 38.23 -7.98 -22.61
CA LEU A 177 37.44 -7.74 -21.39
C LEU A 177 38.14 -7.19 -20.14
N VAL A 178 39.48 -7.27 -19.99
CA VAL A 178 40.20 -6.84 -18.77
C VAL A 178 39.90 -5.39 -18.39
N GLN A 179 40.06 -4.44 -19.33
CA GLN A 179 39.77 -3.03 -19.05
C GLN A 179 38.29 -2.80 -18.72
N GLY A 180 37.39 -3.55 -19.35
CA GLY A 180 35.95 -3.48 -19.07
C GLY A 180 35.61 -3.95 -17.65
N LEU A 181 36.23 -5.05 -17.21
CA LEU A 181 36.10 -5.57 -15.86
C LEU A 181 36.67 -4.59 -14.82
N ASP A 182 37.85 -4.04 -15.09
CA ASP A 182 38.52 -3.08 -14.22
C ASP A 182 37.68 -1.81 -14.00
N ASN A 183 37.19 -1.24 -15.10
CA ASN A 183 36.30 -0.08 -15.07
C ASN A 183 35.00 -0.39 -14.31
N PHE A 184 34.47 -1.61 -14.47
CA PHE A 184 33.24 -2.01 -13.80
C PHE A 184 33.42 -2.11 -12.27
N ILE A 185 34.48 -2.80 -11.80
CA ILE A 185 34.81 -2.89 -10.37
C ILE A 185 35.09 -1.51 -9.78
N THR A 186 35.81 -0.66 -10.51
CA THR A 186 36.12 0.71 -10.07
C THR A 186 34.85 1.53 -9.86
N ARG A 187 33.90 1.50 -10.80
CA ARG A 187 32.60 2.17 -10.66
C ARG A 187 31.77 1.64 -9.48
N ILE A 188 31.89 0.34 -9.18
CA ILE A 188 31.24 -0.25 -8.00
C ILE A 188 31.87 0.28 -6.72
N LEU A 189 33.20 0.31 -6.62
CA LEU A 189 33.92 0.85 -5.47
C LEU A 189 33.61 2.34 -5.23
N GLU A 190 33.52 3.14 -6.29
CA GLU A 190 33.10 4.54 -6.22
C GLU A 190 31.69 4.66 -5.64
N SER A 191 30.75 3.87 -6.15
CA SER A 191 29.36 3.83 -5.67
C SER A 191 29.27 3.44 -4.19
N LEU A 192 29.94 2.36 -3.78
CA LEU A 192 29.99 1.92 -2.39
C LEU A 192 30.64 2.98 -1.48
N THR A 193 31.70 3.64 -1.95
CA THR A 193 32.38 4.71 -1.19
C THR A 193 31.49 5.95 -1.03
N GLN A 194 30.72 6.30 -2.06
CA GLN A 194 29.74 7.37 -2.00
C GLN A 194 28.62 7.04 -1.00
N MET A 195 28.09 5.81 -1.05
CA MET A 195 27.10 5.32 -0.09
C MET A 195 27.61 5.40 1.35
N ARG A 196 28.90 5.08 1.60
CA ARG A 196 29.51 5.18 2.93
C ARG A 196 29.45 6.59 3.51
N ARG A 197 29.55 7.61 2.67
CA ARG A 197 29.50 9.02 3.09
C ARG A 197 28.08 9.50 3.34
N LEU A 198 27.10 8.95 2.61
CA LEU A 198 25.71 9.40 2.63
C LEU A 198 24.85 8.71 3.70
N PHE A 199 25.15 7.45 4.03
CA PHE A 199 24.30 6.65 4.92
C PHE A 199 24.95 6.36 6.27
N SER A 200 24.15 6.39 7.33
CA SER A 200 24.54 5.84 8.63
C SER A 200 24.74 4.31 8.52
N LYS A 201 25.51 3.73 9.45
CA LYS A 201 25.75 2.28 9.49
C LYS A 201 24.45 1.45 9.52
N GLU A 202 23.42 1.95 10.21
CA GLU A 202 22.11 1.30 10.31
C GLU A 202 21.32 1.36 8.99
N ASN A 203 21.36 2.49 8.29
CA ASN A 203 20.63 2.68 7.04
C ASN A 203 21.24 1.88 5.87
N ILE A 204 22.53 1.57 5.91
CA ILE A 204 23.19 0.70 4.93
C ILE A 204 22.56 -0.71 4.92
N VAL A 205 22.33 -1.30 6.10
CA VAL A 205 21.75 -2.66 6.20
C VAL A 205 20.34 -2.69 5.60
N LYS A 206 19.54 -1.65 5.87
CA LYS A 206 18.21 -1.48 5.29
C LYS A 206 18.28 -1.27 3.77
N LEU A 207 19.20 -0.46 3.27
CA LEU A 207 19.39 -0.25 1.82
C LEU A 207 19.78 -1.54 1.10
N MET A 208 20.60 -2.38 1.72
CA MET A 208 20.98 -3.68 1.15
C MET A 208 19.83 -4.69 1.16
N SER A 209 18.85 -4.56 2.05
CA SER A 209 17.64 -5.39 2.06
C SER A 209 16.49 -4.83 1.21
N TYR A 210 16.56 -3.56 0.83
CA TYR A 210 15.57 -2.90 -0.03
C TYR A 210 15.56 -3.50 -1.46
N ASP A 211 14.36 -3.86 -1.91
CA ASP A 211 14.11 -4.44 -3.23
C ASP A 211 12.94 -3.69 -3.91
N PRO A 212 13.23 -2.81 -4.88
CA PRO A 212 12.20 -2.03 -5.59
C PRO A 212 11.14 -2.90 -6.28
N ASP A 213 11.47 -4.14 -6.68
CA ASP A 213 10.53 -5.04 -7.36
C ASP A 213 9.42 -5.55 -6.42
N ARG A 214 9.62 -5.41 -5.10
CA ARG A 214 8.65 -5.81 -4.07
C ARG A 214 7.78 -4.66 -3.58
N LEU A 215 7.95 -3.46 -4.13
CA LEU A 215 7.20 -2.30 -3.68
C LEU A 215 5.76 -2.27 -4.19
N PHE A 216 5.51 -2.75 -5.42
CA PHE A 216 4.21 -2.57 -6.07
C PHE A 216 3.63 -3.90 -6.54
N PHE A 217 2.42 -4.23 -6.06
CA PHE A 217 1.65 -5.37 -6.54
C PHE A 217 0.24 -4.96 -6.94
N HIS A 218 -0.18 -5.36 -8.13
CA HIS A 218 -1.55 -5.10 -8.61
C HIS A 218 -2.53 -6.12 -8.04
N LEU A 219 -3.74 -5.68 -7.70
CA LEU A 219 -4.80 -6.52 -7.16
C LEU A 219 -5.39 -7.50 -8.20
N TYR A 220 -5.27 -7.16 -9.49
CA TYR A 220 -5.83 -7.91 -10.61
C TYR A 220 -4.83 -8.85 -11.30
N THR A 221 -3.65 -9.08 -10.70
CA THR A 221 -2.66 -10.04 -11.22
C THR A 221 -2.67 -11.32 -10.40
N ARG A 222 -2.11 -12.41 -10.94
CA ARG A 222 -1.96 -13.66 -10.19
C ARG A 222 -0.93 -13.48 -9.06
N ASN A 223 -1.15 -14.14 -7.91
CA ASN A 223 -0.20 -14.13 -6.80
C ASN A 223 1.13 -14.75 -7.22
N SER A 224 2.22 -14.02 -7.00
CA SER A 224 3.57 -14.58 -6.96
C SER A 224 3.84 -15.26 -5.61
N ARG A 225 4.89 -16.10 -5.54
CA ARG A 225 5.29 -16.78 -4.30
C ARG A 225 5.76 -15.83 -3.19
N ILE A 226 6.08 -14.58 -3.53
CA ILE A 226 6.62 -13.58 -2.61
C ILE A 226 5.48 -12.84 -1.88
N GLU A 227 4.29 -12.80 -2.49
CA GLU A 227 3.14 -12.08 -1.96
C GLU A 227 2.53 -12.79 -0.76
N ASN A 228 2.48 -12.08 0.36
CA ASN A 228 1.95 -12.59 1.62
C ASN A 228 1.29 -11.45 2.41
N GLN A 229 0.56 -11.81 3.48
CA GLN A 229 -0.18 -10.86 4.31
C GLN A 229 0.71 -9.83 5.02
N VAL A 230 1.95 -10.17 5.36
CA VAL A 230 2.90 -9.23 5.99
C VAL A 230 3.31 -8.15 5.00
N LEU A 231 3.56 -8.53 3.75
CA LEU A 231 4.03 -7.61 2.71
C LEU A 231 2.89 -6.72 2.18
N LEU A 232 1.75 -7.32 1.86
CA LEU A 232 0.62 -6.60 1.26
C LEU A 232 -0.28 -5.92 2.31
N GLY A 233 -0.25 -6.39 3.55
CA GLY A 233 -1.27 -6.09 4.53
C GLY A 233 -2.52 -6.99 4.38
N SER A 234 -3.29 -7.13 5.46
CA SER A 234 -4.47 -7.99 5.53
C SER A 234 -5.51 -7.67 4.45
N LYS A 235 -5.92 -6.40 4.34
CA LYS A 235 -6.96 -5.96 3.39
C LYS A 235 -6.60 -6.29 1.95
N ALA A 236 -5.42 -5.88 1.50
CA ALA A 236 -4.95 -6.12 0.14
C ALA A 236 -4.77 -7.61 -0.16
N PHE A 237 -4.21 -8.37 0.80
CA PHE A 237 -4.03 -9.81 0.65
C PHE A 237 -5.37 -10.52 0.41
N PHE A 238 -6.40 -10.20 1.21
CA PHE A 238 -7.72 -10.78 0.99
C PHE A 238 -8.38 -10.26 -0.29
N LEU A 239 -8.29 -8.97 -0.62
CA LEU A 239 -8.82 -8.45 -1.89
C LEU A 239 -8.22 -9.17 -3.10
N LYS A 240 -6.92 -9.46 -3.06
CA LYS A 240 -6.26 -10.20 -4.13
C LYS A 240 -6.73 -11.65 -4.20
N ARG A 241 -6.94 -12.32 -3.05
CA ARG A 241 -7.58 -13.66 -3.02
C ARG A 241 -9.00 -13.63 -3.57
N MET A 242 -9.81 -12.63 -3.20
CA MET A 242 -11.17 -12.48 -3.72
C MET A 242 -11.15 -12.29 -5.24
N HIS A 243 -10.21 -11.52 -5.77
CA HIS A 243 -10.04 -11.38 -7.22
C HIS A 243 -9.72 -12.72 -7.89
N GLN A 244 -8.89 -13.57 -7.28
CA GLN A 244 -8.61 -14.93 -7.78
C GLN A 244 -9.85 -15.84 -7.79
N TYR A 245 -10.82 -15.57 -6.91
CA TYR A 245 -12.12 -16.24 -6.88
C TYR A 245 -13.16 -15.59 -7.81
N GLU A 246 -12.74 -14.65 -8.67
CA GLU A 246 -13.57 -13.94 -9.64
C GLU A 246 -14.60 -12.98 -9.01
N PHE A 247 -14.30 -12.47 -7.81
CA PHE A 247 -15.11 -11.44 -7.17
C PHE A 247 -14.87 -10.09 -7.87
N PRO A 248 -15.87 -9.20 -7.90
CA PRO A 248 -15.80 -7.92 -8.59
C PRO A 248 -15.04 -6.92 -7.72
N ILE A 249 -13.72 -7.10 -7.67
CA ILE A 249 -12.82 -6.22 -6.94
C ILE A 249 -12.48 -5.03 -7.85
N PRO A 250 -12.69 -3.78 -7.41
CA PRO A 250 -12.24 -2.64 -8.18
C PRO A 250 -10.73 -2.72 -8.40
N PRO A 251 -10.23 -2.45 -9.62
CA PRO A 251 -8.82 -2.59 -9.91
C PRO A 251 -8.01 -1.58 -9.09
N GLY A 252 -6.81 -1.98 -8.71
CA GLY A 252 -5.92 -1.19 -7.89
C GLY A 252 -4.55 -1.83 -7.78
N PHE A 253 -3.67 -1.16 -7.07
CA PHE A 253 -2.36 -1.68 -6.69
C PHE A 253 -2.04 -1.32 -5.24
N VAL A 254 -1.09 -2.06 -4.70
CA VAL A 254 -0.67 -2.00 -3.32
C VAL A 254 0.78 -1.57 -3.32
N ILE A 255 1.07 -0.53 -2.53
CA ILE A 255 2.42 -0.19 -2.12
C ILE A 255 2.69 -0.90 -0.81
N THR A 256 3.68 -1.80 -0.79
CA THR A 256 3.85 -2.76 0.29
C THR A 256 4.36 -2.13 1.59
N THR A 257 4.36 -2.91 2.67
CA THR A 257 4.95 -2.51 3.97
C THR A 257 6.45 -2.16 3.85
N ASP A 258 7.12 -2.58 2.78
CA ASP A 258 8.53 -2.21 2.53
C ASP A 258 8.70 -0.72 2.24
N LEU A 259 7.69 -0.02 1.68
CA LEU A 259 7.74 1.44 1.59
C LEU A 259 7.82 2.05 2.99
N PHE A 260 6.97 1.60 3.92
CA PHE A 260 6.96 2.12 5.29
C PHE A 260 8.32 1.92 5.97
N ARG A 261 8.89 0.71 5.86
CA ARG A 261 10.16 0.33 6.50
C ARG A 261 11.37 1.08 5.94
N ASN A 262 11.35 1.38 4.64
CA ASN A 262 12.48 2.00 3.94
C ASN A 262 12.24 3.48 3.60
N ARG A 263 11.15 4.09 4.09
CA ARG A 263 10.75 5.47 3.76
C ARG A 263 11.84 6.50 4.05
N GLU A 264 12.56 6.34 5.16
CA GLU A 264 13.67 7.22 5.53
C GLU A 264 14.76 7.24 4.45
N ILE A 265 15.15 6.06 3.96
CA ILE A 265 16.17 5.91 2.91
C ILE A 265 15.69 6.47 1.59
N ILE A 266 14.43 6.18 1.21
CA ILE A 266 13.82 6.66 -0.02
C ILE A 266 13.79 8.19 -0.03
N ASN A 267 13.40 8.82 1.08
CA ASN A 267 13.29 10.28 1.17
C ASN A 267 14.63 11.01 1.30
N THR A 268 15.67 10.34 1.79
CA THR A 268 16.98 10.97 2.02
C THR A 268 17.81 11.03 0.74
N HIS A 269 17.64 10.07 -0.19
CA HIS A 269 18.48 9.96 -1.38
C HIS A 269 17.73 10.39 -2.66
N PRO A 270 18.19 11.45 -3.37
CA PRO A 270 17.51 11.95 -4.56
C PRO A 270 17.27 10.89 -5.65
N ASP A 271 18.27 10.03 -5.92
CA ASP A 271 18.11 8.97 -6.93
C ASP A 271 17.08 7.90 -6.52
N ILE A 272 17.02 7.52 -5.23
CA ILE A 272 16.06 6.51 -4.75
C ILE A 272 14.65 7.10 -4.77
N SER A 273 14.50 8.36 -4.33
CA SER A 273 13.24 9.09 -4.43
C SER A 273 12.79 9.21 -5.88
N SER A 274 13.69 9.55 -6.81
CA SER A 274 13.36 9.65 -8.23
C SER A 274 12.97 8.30 -8.84
N GLU A 275 13.62 7.21 -8.43
CA GLU A 275 13.23 5.86 -8.87
C GLU A 275 11.85 5.47 -8.32
N PHE A 276 11.57 5.78 -7.04
CA PHE A 276 10.25 5.57 -6.46
C PHE A 276 9.17 6.35 -7.22
N ASP A 277 9.41 7.62 -7.53
CA ASP A 277 8.48 8.47 -8.28
C ASP A 277 8.22 7.90 -9.68
N GLN A 278 9.26 7.41 -10.35
CA GLN A 278 9.15 6.75 -11.64
C GLN A 278 8.32 5.45 -11.55
N LEU A 279 8.59 4.61 -10.55
CA LEU A 279 7.83 3.38 -10.31
C LEU A 279 6.35 3.69 -10.01
N LEU A 280 6.07 4.72 -9.21
CA LEU A 280 4.70 5.15 -8.94
C LEU A 280 4.00 5.59 -10.23
N TRP A 281 4.65 6.42 -11.05
CA TRP A 281 4.12 6.83 -12.36
C TRP A 281 3.84 5.66 -13.29
N ASP A 282 4.75 4.69 -13.38
CA ASP A 282 4.57 3.53 -14.24
C ASP A 282 3.40 2.65 -13.79
N ASN A 283 3.18 2.51 -12.48
CA ASN A 283 2.01 1.79 -11.96
C ASN A 283 0.70 2.58 -12.17
N LEU A 284 0.72 3.91 -12.10
CA LEU A 284 -0.42 4.75 -12.49
C LEU A 284 -0.75 4.57 -13.98
N ARG A 285 0.25 4.60 -14.87
CA ARG A 285 0.03 4.34 -16.31
C ARG A 285 -0.53 2.95 -16.59
N LYS A 286 -0.10 1.92 -15.84
CA LYS A 286 -0.70 0.58 -15.93
C LYS A 286 -2.19 0.61 -15.54
N MET A 287 -2.55 1.35 -14.49
CA MET A 287 -3.95 1.54 -14.09
C MET A 287 -4.76 2.27 -15.17
N GLU A 288 -4.22 3.32 -15.78
CA GLU A 288 -4.88 4.04 -16.87
C GLU A 288 -5.14 3.13 -18.08
N ARG A 289 -4.13 2.34 -18.50
CA ARG A 289 -4.27 1.36 -19.59
C ARG A 289 -5.30 0.28 -19.27
N TYR A 290 -5.31 -0.22 -18.03
CA TYR A 290 -6.23 -1.27 -17.61
C TYR A 290 -7.68 -0.78 -17.53
N THR A 291 -7.89 0.45 -17.05
CA THR A 291 -9.23 1.01 -16.83
C THR A 291 -9.80 1.77 -18.03
N GLY A 292 -8.95 2.24 -18.94
CA GLY A 292 -9.33 3.16 -20.02
C GLY A 292 -9.66 4.58 -19.54
N LEU A 293 -9.37 4.91 -18.28
CA LEU A 293 -9.55 6.23 -17.65
C LEU A 293 -8.17 6.89 -17.45
N GLY A 294 -8.14 8.21 -17.28
CA GLY A 294 -6.90 8.97 -17.08
C GLY A 294 -6.84 9.64 -15.71
N PHE A 295 -5.75 9.46 -14.98
CA PHE A 295 -5.54 10.12 -13.70
C PHE A 295 -5.20 11.60 -13.93
N GLY A 296 -6.07 12.49 -13.44
CA GLY A 296 -5.98 13.92 -13.75
C GLY A 296 -6.60 14.34 -15.08
N ASN A 297 -7.28 13.45 -15.82
CA ASN A 297 -7.97 13.77 -17.07
C ASN A 297 -9.41 14.27 -16.81
N PRO A 298 -9.77 15.54 -17.09
CA PRO A 298 -11.12 16.06 -16.84
C PRO A 298 -12.23 15.38 -17.67
N GLN A 299 -11.90 14.84 -18.85
CA GLN A 299 -12.85 14.22 -19.76
C GLN A 299 -13.11 12.74 -19.45
N LYS A 300 -12.16 12.03 -18.83
CA LYS A 300 -12.31 10.64 -18.39
C LYS A 300 -11.53 10.42 -17.09
N PRO A 301 -12.00 10.98 -15.97
CA PRO A 301 -11.23 10.99 -14.74
C PRO A 301 -11.15 9.58 -14.14
N LEU A 302 -9.94 9.17 -13.81
CA LEU A 302 -9.66 8.06 -12.90
C LEU A 302 -9.52 8.65 -11.50
N LEU A 303 -10.37 8.20 -10.57
CA LEU A 303 -10.31 8.59 -9.17
C LEU A 303 -9.88 7.40 -8.32
N PHE A 304 -9.14 7.65 -7.25
CA PHE A 304 -8.63 6.62 -6.35
C PHE A 304 -9.12 6.80 -4.91
N SER A 305 -9.29 5.67 -4.23
CA SER A 305 -9.19 5.59 -2.77
C SER A 305 -7.75 5.25 -2.40
N VAL A 306 -7.26 5.84 -1.31
CA VAL A 306 -5.94 5.60 -0.72
C VAL A 306 -6.18 5.14 0.71
N ARG A 307 -6.00 3.83 0.96
CA ARG A 307 -6.37 3.16 2.21
C ARG A 307 -5.13 2.55 2.86
N SER A 308 -5.06 2.56 4.18
CA SER A 308 -4.06 1.78 4.92
C SER A 308 -4.32 0.27 4.83
N GLY A 309 -3.25 -0.52 4.89
CA GLY A 309 -3.26 -1.97 4.87
C GLY A 309 -2.23 -2.53 5.86
N ALA A 310 -2.56 -2.54 7.15
CA ALA A 310 -1.70 -3.19 8.15
C ALA A 310 -1.79 -4.72 8.07
N PRO A 311 -0.73 -5.47 8.45
CA PRO A 311 -0.77 -6.94 8.52
C PRO A 311 -1.88 -7.47 9.43
N MET A 312 -2.17 -6.73 10.49
CA MET A 312 -3.27 -6.98 11.45
C MET A 312 -4.35 -5.91 11.32
N SER A 313 -5.60 -6.27 11.60
CA SER A 313 -6.74 -5.35 11.48
C SER A 313 -6.71 -4.29 12.59
N LEU A 314 -6.67 -3.02 12.19
CA LEU A 314 -6.83 -1.86 13.07
C LEU A 314 -8.08 -1.05 12.63
N PRO A 315 -9.31 -1.49 12.97
CA PRO A 315 -10.54 -0.82 12.56
C PRO A 315 -10.57 0.63 13.08
N GLY A 316 -10.96 1.59 12.23
CA GLY A 316 -11.08 3.01 12.58
C GLY A 316 -9.77 3.72 12.99
N ALA A 317 -8.65 3.03 13.19
CA ALA A 317 -7.45 3.64 13.77
C ALA A 317 -6.60 4.44 12.76
N MET A 318 -6.70 4.11 11.47
CA MET A 318 -5.84 4.61 10.41
C MET A 318 -6.62 5.45 9.41
N ASP A 319 -5.95 6.42 8.80
CA ASP A 319 -6.60 7.35 7.88
C ASP A 319 -6.90 6.69 6.53
N THR A 320 -7.89 7.24 5.85
CA THR A 320 -8.31 6.81 4.51
C THR A 320 -8.73 8.04 3.72
N PHE A 321 -8.28 8.14 2.48
CA PHE A 321 -8.71 9.18 1.56
C PHE A 321 -9.55 8.58 0.45
N LEU A 322 -10.70 9.18 0.19
CA LEU A 322 -11.55 8.84 -0.94
C LEU A 322 -11.51 9.98 -1.97
N ASN A 323 -11.84 9.65 -3.22
CA ASN A 323 -11.98 10.63 -4.31
C ASN A 323 -10.68 11.37 -4.69
N ILE A 324 -9.51 10.79 -4.43
CA ILE A 324 -8.21 11.32 -4.87
C ILE A 324 -8.18 11.40 -6.40
N GLY A 325 -7.77 12.55 -6.92
CA GLY A 325 -7.84 12.94 -8.33
C GLY A 325 -8.85 14.04 -8.60
N LEU A 326 -9.76 14.37 -7.66
CA LEU A 326 -10.67 15.51 -7.83
C LEU A 326 -9.93 16.84 -7.61
N THR A 327 -10.18 17.76 -8.54
CA THR A 327 -9.71 19.15 -8.56
C THR A 327 -10.87 20.04 -8.93
N ASP A 328 -10.73 21.36 -8.83
CA ASP A 328 -11.80 22.28 -9.26
C ASP A 328 -12.27 22.01 -10.70
N GLN A 329 -11.31 21.83 -11.61
CA GLN A 329 -11.58 21.60 -13.02
C GLN A 329 -12.24 20.23 -13.26
N ILE A 330 -11.72 19.17 -12.64
CA ILE A 330 -12.22 17.81 -12.83
C ILE A 330 -13.62 17.68 -12.21
N THR A 331 -13.85 18.25 -11.04
CA THR A 331 -15.17 18.24 -10.37
C THR A 331 -16.21 18.97 -11.20
N LEU A 332 -15.87 20.15 -11.75
CA LEU A 332 -16.79 20.89 -12.61
C LEU A 332 -17.17 20.09 -13.86
N GLN A 333 -16.20 19.47 -14.55
CA GLN A 333 -16.46 18.65 -15.74
C GLN A 333 -17.24 17.37 -15.39
N LEU A 334 -16.94 16.74 -14.26
CA LEU A 334 -17.67 15.57 -13.78
C LEU A 334 -19.14 15.92 -13.48
N SER A 335 -19.39 17.09 -12.87
CA SER A 335 -20.74 17.54 -12.51
C SER A 335 -21.67 17.74 -13.72
N GLN A 336 -21.12 17.93 -14.92
CA GLN A 336 -21.89 18.11 -16.15
C GLN A 336 -22.39 16.79 -16.75
N ARG A 337 -21.92 15.65 -16.24
CA ARG A 337 -22.39 14.34 -16.73
C ARG A 337 -23.77 14.00 -16.18
N PRO A 338 -24.60 13.25 -16.93
CA PRO A 338 -25.89 12.78 -16.45
C PRO A 338 -25.75 12.05 -15.11
N ASN A 339 -26.53 12.46 -14.11
CA ASN A 339 -26.54 11.92 -12.73
C ASN A 339 -25.27 12.20 -11.88
N TYR A 340 -24.33 13.04 -12.34
CA TYR A 340 -23.15 13.41 -11.55
C TYR A 340 -23.18 14.82 -10.96
N GLY A 341 -24.20 15.63 -11.29
CA GLY A 341 -24.31 17.01 -10.82
C GLY A 341 -24.15 17.12 -9.31
N TRP A 342 -24.96 16.39 -8.54
CA TRP A 342 -24.87 16.37 -7.08
C TRP A 342 -23.64 15.57 -6.60
N THR A 343 -23.44 14.38 -7.17
CA THR A 343 -22.41 13.41 -6.81
C THR A 343 -21.00 13.98 -6.86
N ALA A 344 -20.67 14.74 -7.91
CA ALA A 344 -19.34 15.32 -8.08
C ALA A 344 -18.99 16.29 -6.94
N TRP A 345 -19.92 17.17 -6.58
CA TRP A 345 -19.73 18.11 -5.49
C TRP A 345 -19.75 17.43 -4.11
N ASP A 346 -20.59 16.39 -3.92
CA ASP A 346 -20.55 15.56 -2.70
C ASP A 346 -19.19 14.88 -2.52
N CYS A 347 -18.65 14.26 -3.57
CA CYS A 347 -17.33 13.65 -3.53
C CYS A 347 -16.23 14.68 -3.26
N TYR A 348 -16.34 15.88 -3.83
CA TYR A 348 -15.32 16.92 -3.66
C TYR A 348 -15.32 17.54 -2.26
N ARG A 349 -16.49 17.83 -1.66
CA ARG A 349 -16.54 18.29 -0.26
C ARG A 349 -15.97 17.25 0.70
N ARG A 350 -16.20 15.94 0.44
CA ARG A 350 -15.66 14.84 1.25
C ARG A 350 -14.15 14.80 1.18
N LEU A 351 -13.59 14.91 -0.03
CA LEU A 351 -12.15 15.01 -0.19
C LEU A 351 -11.59 16.21 0.59
N ILE A 352 -12.22 17.38 0.51
CA ILE A 352 -11.80 18.57 1.25
C ILE A 352 -11.84 18.33 2.77
N GLN A 353 -12.91 17.70 3.27
CA GLN A 353 -13.07 17.37 4.68
C GLN A 353 -11.98 16.39 5.15
N SER A 354 -11.82 15.24 4.48
CA SER A 354 -10.78 14.26 4.82
C SER A 354 -9.38 14.85 4.72
N TRP A 355 -9.14 15.74 3.74
CA TRP A 355 -7.89 16.48 3.62
C TRP A 355 -7.65 17.38 4.81
N GLY A 356 -8.63 18.22 5.20
CA GLY A 356 -8.51 19.09 6.37
C GLY A 356 -8.27 18.32 7.66
N MET A 357 -9.00 17.23 7.87
CA MET A 357 -8.83 16.35 9.04
C MET A 357 -7.42 15.74 9.11
N ALA A 358 -6.83 15.38 7.97
CA ALA A 358 -5.45 14.89 7.92
C ALA A 358 -4.39 15.94 8.30
N TYR A 359 -4.74 17.23 8.21
CA TYR A 359 -3.93 18.35 8.71
C TYR A 359 -4.33 18.79 10.13
N GLY A 360 -5.17 18.02 10.83
CA GLY A 360 -5.54 18.25 12.23
C GLY A 360 -6.73 19.20 12.44
N ILE A 361 -7.48 19.54 11.39
CA ILE A 361 -8.72 20.32 11.53
C ILE A 361 -9.81 19.41 12.10
N SER A 362 -10.52 19.85 13.15
CA SER A 362 -11.64 19.08 13.72
C SER A 362 -12.73 18.84 12.67
N ARG A 363 -13.39 17.69 12.76
CA ARG A 363 -14.57 17.38 11.97
C ARG A 363 -15.71 18.38 12.22
N ASP A 364 -15.82 18.89 13.44
CA ASP A 364 -16.89 19.81 13.85
C ASP A 364 -16.93 21.09 13.02
N GLU A 365 -15.76 21.59 12.59
CA GLU A 365 -15.66 22.74 11.70
C GLU A 365 -16.38 22.52 10.37
N PHE A 366 -16.33 21.30 9.84
CA PHE A 366 -17.02 20.91 8.60
C PHE A 366 -18.50 20.59 8.84
N ASP A 367 -18.80 19.92 9.95
CA ASP A 367 -20.18 19.59 10.33
C ASP A 367 -21.00 20.87 10.60
N ASN A 368 -20.39 21.91 11.16
CA ASN A 368 -20.99 23.24 11.31
C ASN A 368 -21.40 23.85 9.96
N VAL A 369 -20.55 23.74 8.92
CA VAL A 369 -20.91 24.21 7.57
C VAL A 369 -22.12 23.45 7.03
N MET A 370 -22.17 22.14 7.21
CA MET A 370 -23.31 21.32 6.79
C MET A 370 -24.61 21.73 7.53
N ILE A 371 -24.53 21.95 8.84
CA ILE A 371 -25.66 22.38 9.68
C ILE A 371 -26.16 23.76 9.22
N ASP A 372 -25.27 24.71 8.95
CA ASP A 372 -25.62 26.05 8.50
C ASP A 372 -26.32 26.03 7.14
N PHE A 373 -25.87 25.19 6.21
CA PHE A 373 -26.53 25.02 4.91
C PHE A 373 -27.92 24.39 5.06
N LYS A 374 -28.06 23.38 5.94
CA LYS A 374 -29.37 22.77 6.23
C LYS A 374 -30.36 23.80 6.78
N LYS A 375 -29.92 24.64 7.73
CA LYS A 375 -30.73 25.73 8.29
C LYS A 375 -31.07 26.79 7.24
N ARG A 376 -30.09 27.20 6.42
CA ARG A 376 -30.26 28.23 5.39
C ARG A 376 -31.30 27.86 4.33
N TYR A 377 -31.37 26.58 3.98
CA TYR A 377 -32.25 26.09 2.91
C TYR A 377 -33.45 25.28 3.41
N ASP A 378 -33.68 25.22 4.72
CA ASP A 378 -34.74 24.44 5.37
C ASP A 378 -34.77 22.96 4.92
N ILE A 379 -33.59 22.33 4.94
CA ILE A 379 -33.37 20.96 4.47
C ILE A 379 -32.99 20.06 5.65
N GLN A 380 -33.62 18.88 5.73
CA GLN A 380 -33.36 17.90 6.79
C GLN A 380 -32.22 16.94 6.41
N GLN A 381 -32.24 16.44 5.16
CA GLN A 381 -31.29 15.45 4.66
C GLN A 381 -30.39 16.00 3.57
N LYS A 382 -29.10 15.60 3.58
CA LYS A 382 -28.11 16.04 2.59
C LYS A 382 -28.51 15.74 1.14
N THR A 383 -29.27 14.67 0.93
CA THR A 383 -29.78 14.22 -0.37
C THR A 383 -30.78 15.18 -0.99
N GLN A 384 -31.33 16.13 -0.22
CA GLN A 384 -32.29 17.12 -0.69
C GLN A 384 -31.61 18.39 -1.23
N PHE A 385 -30.30 18.55 -1.04
CA PHE A 385 -29.59 19.68 -1.65
C PHE A 385 -29.57 19.55 -3.18
N SER A 386 -29.73 20.67 -3.88
CA SER A 386 -29.49 20.77 -5.31
C SER A 386 -27.98 20.72 -5.63
N PRO A 387 -27.60 20.36 -6.88
CA PRO A 387 -26.21 20.42 -7.32
C PRO A 387 -25.53 21.78 -7.09
N GLN A 388 -26.27 22.88 -7.28
CA GLN A 388 -25.75 24.23 -7.07
C GLN A 388 -25.49 24.51 -5.58
N GLN A 389 -26.40 24.13 -4.70
CA GLN A 389 -26.21 24.28 -3.25
C GLN A 389 -25.00 23.47 -2.74
N MET A 390 -24.79 22.26 -3.27
CA MET A 390 -23.59 21.46 -2.95
C MET A 390 -22.30 22.12 -3.44
N ARG A 391 -22.34 22.75 -4.62
CA ARG A 391 -21.21 23.52 -5.14
C ARG A 391 -20.87 24.73 -4.26
N ASP A 392 -21.89 25.44 -3.78
CA ASP A 392 -21.70 26.58 -2.89
C ASP A 392 -21.13 26.12 -1.52
N MET A 393 -21.60 24.98 -1.01
CA MET A 393 -21.08 24.35 0.21
C MET A 393 -19.60 24.02 0.09
N VAL A 394 -19.15 23.49 -1.06
CA VAL A 394 -17.72 23.24 -1.32
C VAL A 394 -16.87 24.50 -1.14
N GLN A 395 -17.38 25.68 -1.51
CA GLN A 395 -16.64 26.93 -1.31
C GLN A 395 -16.49 27.25 0.17
N ASP A 396 -17.52 27.00 0.97
CA ASP A 396 -17.46 27.23 2.42
C ASP A 396 -16.57 26.19 3.13
N TYR A 397 -16.52 24.94 2.65
CA TYR A 397 -15.54 23.94 3.07
C TYR A 397 -14.10 24.37 2.75
N LYS A 398 -13.85 24.99 1.59
CA LYS A 398 -12.53 25.56 1.25
C LYS A 398 -12.16 26.74 2.16
N LYS A 399 -13.14 27.57 2.55
CA LYS A 399 -12.92 28.64 3.54
C LYS A 399 -12.53 28.09 4.90
N VAL A 400 -13.06 26.92 5.30
CA VAL A 400 -12.60 26.22 6.51
C VAL A 400 -11.11 25.89 6.37
N LEU A 401 -10.68 25.25 5.28
CA LEU A 401 -9.25 24.96 5.08
C LEU A 401 -8.38 26.23 5.15
N ALA A 402 -8.80 27.30 4.47
CA ALA A 402 -8.05 28.55 4.42
C ALA A 402 -7.89 29.20 5.80
N ARG A 403 -8.88 29.10 6.70
CA ARG A 403 -8.78 29.59 8.09
C ARG A 403 -7.64 28.94 8.87
N TYR A 404 -7.29 27.69 8.53
CA TYR A 404 -6.21 26.94 9.16
C TYR A 404 -4.91 26.94 8.34
N ASN A 405 -4.78 27.81 7.33
CA ASN A 405 -3.65 27.86 6.40
C ASN A 405 -3.41 26.53 5.64
N VAL A 406 -4.48 25.75 5.45
CA VAL A 406 -4.46 24.53 4.64
C VAL A 406 -5.10 24.83 3.29
N ALA A 407 -4.60 24.20 2.23
CA ALA A 407 -5.23 24.22 0.92
C ALA A 407 -5.27 22.80 0.35
N LEU A 408 -6.33 22.49 -0.40
CA LEU A 408 -6.39 21.24 -1.14
C LEU A 408 -5.42 21.30 -2.33
N GLU A 409 -4.53 20.31 -2.42
CA GLU A 409 -3.61 20.16 -3.54
C GLU A 409 -4.39 19.95 -4.85
N GLN A 410 -4.13 20.81 -5.84
CA GLN A 410 -4.83 20.80 -7.13
C GLN A 410 -4.08 19.98 -8.19
N ASP A 411 -2.79 19.67 -8.00
CA ASP A 411 -2.10 18.72 -8.86
C ASP A 411 -2.44 17.27 -8.43
N PRO A 412 -3.09 16.46 -9.29
CA PRO A 412 -3.54 15.11 -8.90
C PRO A 412 -2.40 14.20 -8.43
N TYR A 413 -1.23 14.30 -9.04
CA TYR A 413 -0.07 13.47 -8.67
C TYR A 413 0.43 13.85 -7.26
N ARG A 414 0.65 15.13 -6.99
CA ARG A 414 1.01 15.60 -5.64
C ARG A 414 -0.07 15.31 -4.62
N GLN A 415 -1.34 15.39 -5.00
CA GLN A 415 -2.47 15.04 -4.13
C GLN A 415 -2.40 13.57 -3.71
N LEU A 416 -2.13 12.66 -4.65
CA LEU A 416 -1.91 11.24 -4.37
C LEU A 416 -0.66 11.01 -3.51
N TYR A 417 0.47 11.63 -3.86
CA TYR A 417 1.73 11.49 -3.13
C TYR A 417 1.59 11.90 -1.66
N LYS A 418 0.97 13.06 -1.40
CA LYS A 418 0.66 13.54 -0.04
C LYS A 418 -0.29 12.58 0.67
N SER A 419 -1.31 12.05 0.00
CA SER A 419 -2.23 11.07 0.59
C SER A 419 -1.53 9.78 1.01
N ILE A 420 -0.59 9.28 0.19
CA ILE A 420 0.27 8.14 0.54
C ILE A 420 1.08 8.45 1.80
N SER A 421 1.71 9.64 1.86
CA SER A 421 2.46 10.09 3.03
C SER A 421 1.58 10.11 4.28
N HIS A 422 0.41 10.75 4.22
CA HIS A 422 -0.51 10.84 5.35
C HIS A 422 -0.98 9.47 5.83
N VAL A 423 -1.29 8.53 4.93
CA VAL A 423 -1.67 7.15 5.31
C VAL A 423 -0.53 6.42 6.02
N LEU A 424 0.72 6.62 5.60
CA LEU A 424 1.88 6.05 6.30
C LEU A 424 2.07 6.72 7.67
N ASP A 425 1.96 8.05 7.73
CA ASP A 425 2.07 8.84 8.96
C ASP A 425 0.96 8.50 9.96
N SER A 426 -0.23 8.11 9.48
CA SER A 426 -1.34 7.74 10.35
C SER A 426 -1.03 6.53 11.25
N TRP A 427 -0.06 5.69 10.88
CA TRP A 427 0.46 4.61 11.74
C TRP A 427 1.02 5.15 13.05
N ASN A 428 1.57 6.36 13.04
CA ASN A 428 2.22 6.95 14.21
C ASN A 428 1.36 7.97 14.96
N THR A 429 0.09 8.12 14.59
CA THR A 429 -0.87 8.93 15.34
C THR A 429 -1.05 8.41 16.76
N LYS A 430 -1.43 9.30 17.69
CA LYS A 430 -1.71 8.92 19.10
C LYS A 430 -2.73 7.77 19.16
N ARG A 431 -3.83 7.89 18.41
CA ARG A 431 -4.88 6.87 18.29
C ARG A 431 -4.33 5.51 17.85
N ALA A 432 -3.55 5.46 16.78
CA ALA A 432 -3.01 4.20 16.26
C ALA A 432 -2.00 3.55 17.22
N LYS A 433 -1.12 4.34 17.85
CA LYS A 433 -0.16 3.86 18.85
C LYS A 433 -0.86 3.24 20.06
N MET A 434 -1.90 3.89 20.57
CA MET A 434 -2.65 3.39 21.72
C MET A 434 -3.40 2.11 21.41
N TYR A 435 -4.05 2.02 20.25
CA TYR A 435 -4.72 0.80 19.82
C TYR A 435 -3.74 -0.38 19.72
N ARG A 436 -2.54 -0.14 19.17
CA ARG A 436 -1.48 -1.15 19.13
C ARG A 436 -0.98 -1.55 20.50
N ALA A 437 -0.75 -0.59 21.40
CA ALA A 437 -0.33 -0.88 22.76
C ALA A 437 -1.33 -1.78 23.50
N LYS A 438 -2.63 -1.50 23.34
CA LYS A 438 -3.70 -2.30 23.97
C LYS A 438 -3.82 -3.71 23.40
N LEU A 439 -3.54 -3.88 22.11
CA LEU A 439 -3.55 -5.18 21.44
C LEU A 439 -2.17 -5.88 21.42
N HIS A 440 -1.16 -5.32 22.07
CA HIS A 440 0.23 -5.82 22.07
C HIS A 440 0.81 -6.01 20.66
N ILE A 441 0.51 -5.08 19.75
CA ILE A 441 1.00 -5.09 18.37
C ILE A 441 2.32 -4.31 18.29
N ALA A 442 3.37 -4.96 17.77
CA ALA A 442 4.70 -4.36 17.59
C ALA A 442 4.68 -3.16 16.60
N GLU A 443 5.56 -2.19 16.81
CA GLU A 443 5.58 -0.93 16.04
C GLU A 443 6.21 -1.10 14.65
N GLU A 444 7.11 -2.07 14.50
CA GLU A 444 7.98 -2.32 13.35
C GLU A 444 7.24 -2.98 12.16
N TRP A 445 6.00 -3.45 12.38
CA TRP A 445 5.18 -4.02 11.31
C TRP A 445 4.92 -3.03 10.19
N GLY A 446 4.64 -1.77 10.54
CA GLY A 446 4.24 -0.73 9.60
C GLY A 446 2.92 -1.00 8.91
N THR A 447 2.67 -0.26 7.82
CA THR A 447 1.44 -0.37 7.02
C THR A 447 1.74 -0.33 5.53
N ALA A 448 1.00 -1.10 4.75
CA ALA A 448 0.93 -0.96 3.30
C ALA A 448 -0.07 0.15 2.91
N VAL A 449 0.01 0.63 1.68
CA VAL A 449 -0.92 1.61 1.11
C VAL A 449 -1.62 1.00 -0.09
N ILE A 450 -2.95 0.98 -0.07
CA ILE A 450 -3.79 0.43 -1.13
C ILE A 450 -4.33 1.59 -1.95
N ILE A 451 -4.01 1.61 -3.25
CA ILE A 451 -4.50 2.59 -4.21
C ILE A 451 -5.47 1.88 -5.14
N GLN A 452 -6.76 2.15 -4.98
CA GLN A 452 -7.82 1.40 -5.64
C GLN A 452 -8.80 2.34 -6.34
N LYS A 453 -9.20 2.01 -7.57
CA LYS A 453 -10.17 2.79 -8.34
C LYS A 453 -11.44 3.02 -7.50
N MET A 454 -11.91 4.27 -7.47
CA MET A 454 -13.18 4.61 -6.82
C MET A 454 -14.36 3.93 -7.50
N VAL A 455 -15.30 3.52 -6.66
CA VAL A 455 -16.66 3.10 -7.01
C VAL A 455 -17.60 3.98 -6.20
N LEU A 456 -18.65 4.49 -6.83
CA LEU A 456 -19.48 5.53 -6.23
C LEU A 456 -20.88 5.00 -5.88
N GLY A 457 -21.12 4.79 -4.58
CA GLY A 457 -22.45 4.46 -4.04
C GLY A 457 -23.41 5.65 -3.95
N ASN A 458 -22.98 6.84 -4.36
CA ASN A 458 -23.70 8.10 -4.22
C ASN A 458 -24.14 8.74 -5.55
N ILE A 459 -24.28 7.94 -6.63
CA ILE A 459 -24.67 8.41 -7.97
C ILE A 459 -26.17 8.70 -8.07
N SER A 460 -27.00 7.79 -7.55
CA SER A 460 -28.46 7.83 -7.67
C SER A 460 -29.13 6.97 -6.60
N LEU A 461 -30.47 6.99 -6.56
CA LEU A 461 -31.27 6.13 -5.67
C LEU A 461 -31.13 4.63 -5.99
N GLN A 462 -30.49 4.27 -7.11
CA GLN A 462 -30.17 2.88 -7.44
C GLN A 462 -28.74 2.50 -7.07
N SER A 463 -27.93 3.44 -6.58
CA SER A 463 -26.58 3.20 -6.09
C SER A 463 -26.54 3.29 -4.56
N GLY A 464 -25.62 2.55 -3.96
CA GLY A 464 -25.48 2.49 -2.53
C GLY A 464 -24.24 1.75 -2.09
N THR A 465 -24.12 1.60 -0.78
CA THR A 465 -22.99 0.93 -0.14
C THR A 465 -23.48 0.25 1.12
N GLY A 466 -22.82 -0.83 1.49
CA GLY A 466 -23.19 -1.57 2.69
C GLY A 466 -22.06 -2.42 3.24
N VAL A 467 -22.33 -2.92 4.43
CA VAL A 467 -21.52 -3.91 5.12
C VAL A 467 -22.47 -5.03 5.48
N LEU A 468 -22.10 -6.25 5.14
CA LEU A 468 -22.85 -7.44 5.54
C LEU A 468 -21.99 -8.36 6.38
N PHE A 469 -22.67 -9.11 7.23
CA PHE A 469 -22.17 -10.24 7.97
C PHE A 469 -22.82 -11.50 7.40
N THR A 470 -22.14 -12.63 7.60
CA THR A 470 -22.63 -13.95 7.12
C THR A 470 -23.13 -14.83 8.25
N HIS A 471 -22.97 -14.37 9.49
CA HIS A 471 -23.54 -14.95 10.69
C HIS A 471 -24.41 -13.91 11.40
N ALA A 472 -25.57 -14.36 11.88
CA ALA A 472 -26.49 -13.54 12.64
C ALA A 472 -26.68 -14.13 14.04
N ASP A 473 -26.48 -13.31 15.08
CA ASP A 473 -26.52 -13.76 16.48
C ASP A 473 -27.92 -14.24 16.92
N TRP A 474 -28.98 -13.80 16.24
CA TRP A 474 -30.35 -14.27 16.48
C TRP A 474 -30.67 -15.61 15.81
N SER A 475 -29.81 -16.11 14.91
CA SER A 475 -30.04 -17.39 14.27
C SER A 475 -29.71 -18.55 15.22
N LYS A 476 -30.64 -19.49 15.34
CA LYS A 476 -30.48 -20.71 16.17
C LYS A 476 -29.96 -21.91 15.38
N GLU A 477 -29.90 -21.80 14.06
CA GLU A 477 -29.46 -22.87 13.16
C GLU A 477 -28.06 -22.59 12.60
N PRO A 478 -27.23 -23.63 12.38
CA PRO A 478 -25.97 -23.46 11.69
C PRO A 478 -26.23 -23.12 10.21
N GLY A 479 -25.50 -22.14 9.67
CA GLY A 479 -25.62 -21.76 8.27
C GLY A 479 -25.28 -20.30 7.99
N ILE A 480 -25.42 -19.91 6.72
CA ILE A 480 -25.18 -18.54 6.25
C ILE A 480 -26.47 -17.75 6.37
N PHE A 481 -26.46 -16.73 7.23
CA PHE A 481 -27.57 -15.79 7.41
C PHE A 481 -27.03 -14.40 7.13
N LEU A 482 -27.40 -13.84 5.97
CA LEU A 482 -26.96 -12.49 5.63
C LEU A 482 -27.69 -11.45 6.47
N ASN A 483 -26.91 -10.60 7.11
CA ASN A 483 -27.41 -9.49 7.90
C ASN A 483 -26.45 -8.30 7.83
N GLY A 484 -26.86 -7.14 8.34
CA GLY A 484 -26.03 -5.95 8.41
C GLY A 484 -26.76 -4.70 7.97
N ASP A 485 -26.03 -3.80 7.32
CA ASP A 485 -26.51 -2.46 7.01
C ASP A 485 -26.11 -2.03 5.60
N PHE A 486 -27.03 -1.36 4.90
CA PHE A 486 -26.73 -0.62 3.69
C PHE A 486 -27.44 0.74 3.67
N THR A 487 -27.04 1.59 2.75
CA THR A 487 -27.65 2.89 2.52
C THR A 487 -27.56 3.27 1.04
N LEU A 488 -28.48 4.11 0.58
CA LEU A 488 -28.54 4.60 -0.79
C LEU A 488 -27.95 6.01 -0.89
N CYS A 489 -27.52 6.41 -2.09
CA CYS A 489 -26.99 7.76 -2.35
C CYS A 489 -25.84 8.17 -1.40
N SER A 490 -24.94 7.25 -1.09
CA SER A 490 -23.98 7.43 0.00
C SER A 490 -22.67 6.67 -0.23
N GLN A 491 -21.58 7.11 0.41
CA GLN A 491 -20.27 6.46 0.35
C GLN A 491 -20.03 5.59 1.58
N GLY A 492 -19.17 4.57 1.45
CA GLY A 492 -18.96 3.55 2.49
C GLY A 492 -18.57 4.12 3.85
N GLU A 493 -17.86 5.24 3.85
CA GLU A 493 -17.52 6.00 5.05
C GLU A 493 -18.75 6.33 5.92
N ASP A 494 -19.89 6.69 5.32
CA ASP A 494 -21.07 7.08 6.10
C ASP A 494 -21.69 5.89 6.87
N VAL A 495 -21.64 4.68 6.29
CA VAL A 495 -22.13 3.45 6.94
C VAL A 495 -21.16 3.04 8.03
N VAL A 496 -19.88 2.98 7.68
CA VAL A 496 -18.83 2.46 8.54
C VAL A 496 -18.57 3.43 9.70
N ALA A 497 -18.64 4.75 9.51
CA ALA A 497 -18.52 5.71 10.60
C ALA A 497 -19.85 5.92 11.38
N GLY A 498 -20.95 5.31 10.94
CA GLY A 498 -22.24 5.40 11.64
C GLY A 498 -22.91 6.78 11.55
N LEU A 499 -22.66 7.54 10.49
CA LEU A 499 -23.11 8.94 10.36
C LEU A 499 -24.54 9.07 9.84
N VAL A 500 -25.12 7.98 9.37
CA VAL A 500 -26.43 7.93 8.73
C VAL A 500 -27.27 6.83 9.35
N HIS A 501 -28.59 6.96 9.23
CA HIS A 501 -29.50 5.87 9.48
C HIS A 501 -29.35 4.84 8.36
N THR A 502 -29.16 3.58 8.76
CA THR A 502 -28.96 2.46 7.85
C THR A 502 -30.25 1.68 7.61
N MET A 503 -30.25 0.92 6.52
CA MET A 503 -31.32 0.01 6.12
C MET A 503 -30.81 -1.44 6.20
N PRO A 504 -31.68 -2.41 6.52
CA PRO A 504 -31.30 -3.80 6.76
C PRO A 504 -30.93 -4.56 5.48
N ILE A 505 -29.99 -5.51 5.58
CA ILE A 505 -29.60 -6.34 4.43
C ILE A 505 -30.68 -7.38 4.10
N SER A 506 -31.24 -8.06 5.10
CA SER A 506 -32.24 -9.12 4.91
C SER A 506 -33.66 -8.72 5.36
N GLU A 507 -34.65 -9.43 4.84
CA GLU A 507 -36.05 -9.28 5.28
C GLU A 507 -36.24 -9.67 6.74
N ALA A 508 -35.50 -10.68 7.22
CA ALA A 508 -35.53 -11.07 8.63
C ALA A 508 -35.19 -9.89 9.55
N GLU A 509 -34.11 -9.15 9.24
CA GLU A 509 -33.77 -7.93 9.97
C GLU A 509 -34.81 -6.83 9.81
N ARG A 510 -35.38 -6.67 8.61
CA ARG A 510 -36.39 -5.64 8.35
C ARG A 510 -37.62 -5.81 9.23
N PHE A 511 -38.11 -7.04 9.40
CA PHE A 511 -39.23 -7.32 10.30
C PHE A 511 -38.89 -7.05 11.76
N HIS A 512 -37.67 -7.37 12.21
CA HIS A 512 -37.22 -7.05 13.57
C HIS A 512 -37.07 -5.54 13.81
N ARG A 513 -36.62 -4.79 12.81
CA ARG A 513 -36.38 -3.33 12.90
C ARG A 513 -37.59 -2.48 12.53
N ASN A 514 -38.74 -3.08 12.19
CA ASN A 514 -39.91 -2.39 11.63
C ASN A 514 -39.55 -1.43 10.47
N GLY A 515 -38.71 -1.89 9.54
CA GLY A 515 -38.23 -1.08 8.41
C GLY A 515 -39.09 -1.19 7.15
N ASP A 516 -39.09 -0.15 6.32
CA ASP A 516 -39.85 -0.13 5.05
C ASP A 516 -39.13 -0.84 3.89
N MET A 517 -37.79 -0.86 3.93
CA MET A 517 -36.91 -1.27 2.84
C MET A 517 -35.86 -2.29 3.31
N SER A 518 -35.44 -3.21 2.43
CA SER A 518 -34.28 -4.09 2.65
C SER A 518 -33.52 -4.35 1.36
N LEU A 519 -32.26 -4.75 1.44
CA LEU A 519 -31.50 -5.10 0.23
C LEU A 519 -32.10 -6.33 -0.46
N GLU A 520 -32.56 -7.32 0.32
CA GLU A 520 -33.20 -8.54 -0.17
C GLU A 520 -34.48 -8.28 -0.98
N LYS A 521 -35.35 -7.39 -0.50
CA LYS A 521 -36.62 -7.04 -1.15
C LYS A 521 -36.41 -6.10 -2.34
N ASP A 522 -35.65 -5.02 -2.15
CA ASP A 522 -35.61 -3.90 -3.09
C ASP A 522 -34.47 -4.02 -4.12
N PHE A 523 -33.43 -4.81 -3.81
CA PHE A 523 -32.30 -5.10 -4.71
C PHE A 523 -31.99 -6.62 -4.78
N PRO A 524 -32.97 -7.47 -5.17
CA PRO A 524 -32.87 -8.93 -5.06
C PRO A 524 -31.75 -9.55 -5.91
N ALA A 525 -31.35 -8.90 -7.00
CA ALA A 525 -30.21 -9.33 -7.80
C ALA A 525 -28.89 -9.17 -7.03
N LEU A 526 -28.68 -8.02 -6.39
CA LEU A 526 -27.50 -7.74 -5.59
C LEU A 526 -27.41 -8.68 -4.38
N TYR A 527 -28.53 -8.86 -3.65
CA TYR A 527 -28.61 -9.77 -2.51
C TYR A 527 -28.26 -11.22 -2.89
N ARG A 528 -28.85 -11.75 -3.97
CA ARG A 528 -28.52 -13.11 -4.46
C ARG A 528 -27.06 -13.25 -4.91
N ARG A 529 -26.46 -12.20 -5.46
CA ARG A 529 -25.03 -12.19 -5.81
C ARG A 529 -24.15 -12.23 -4.57
N LEU A 530 -24.46 -11.44 -3.54
CA LEU A 530 -23.76 -11.44 -2.25
C LEU A 530 -23.89 -12.78 -1.52
N LEU A 531 -25.07 -13.41 -1.54
CA LEU A 531 -25.27 -14.73 -0.96
C LEU A 531 -24.42 -15.81 -1.64
N ARG A 532 -24.30 -15.76 -2.97
CA ARG A 532 -23.40 -16.65 -3.72
C ARG A 532 -21.94 -16.46 -3.29
N TYR A 533 -21.50 -15.22 -3.12
CA TYR A 533 -20.15 -14.94 -2.64
C TYR A 533 -19.90 -15.44 -1.22
N ALA A 534 -20.88 -15.26 -0.31
CA ALA A 534 -20.78 -15.80 1.04
C ALA A 534 -20.65 -17.33 1.05
N ARG A 535 -21.45 -18.03 0.23
CA ARG A 535 -21.36 -19.49 0.04
C ARG A 535 -20.00 -19.91 -0.50
N GLN A 536 -19.53 -19.27 -1.56
CA GLN A 536 -18.23 -19.56 -2.15
C GLN A 536 -17.09 -19.41 -1.13
N LEU A 537 -17.14 -18.40 -0.26
CA LEU A 537 -16.12 -18.23 0.77
C LEU A 537 -16.18 -19.31 1.84
N ILE A 538 -17.37 -19.57 2.38
CA ILE A 538 -17.52 -20.42 3.57
C ILE A 538 -17.57 -21.91 3.20
N GLU A 539 -18.35 -22.27 2.19
CA GLU A 539 -18.61 -23.66 1.81
C GLU A 539 -17.53 -24.20 0.85
N GLU A 540 -17.09 -23.41 -0.12
CA GLU A 540 -16.12 -23.89 -1.13
C GLU A 540 -14.65 -23.62 -0.73
N HIS A 541 -14.40 -22.51 -0.04
CA HIS A 541 -13.05 -22.09 0.33
C HIS A 541 -12.74 -22.20 1.83
N ASN A 542 -13.66 -22.76 2.64
CA ASN A 542 -13.50 -23.02 4.07
C ASN A 542 -13.07 -21.80 4.89
N TYR A 543 -13.51 -20.61 4.49
CA TYR A 543 -13.36 -19.43 5.34
C TYR A 543 -14.32 -19.53 6.53
N PRO A 544 -13.96 -18.99 7.71
CA PRO A 544 -14.95 -18.75 8.74
C PRO A 544 -15.98 -17.74 8.24
N HIS A 545 -17.06 -17.52 9.00
CA HIS A 545 -17.99 -16.44 8.72
C HIS A 545 -17.25 -15.12 8.47
N GLN A 546 -17.70 -14.40 7.45
CA GLN A 546 -17.10 -13.19 6.94
C GLN A 546 -17.97 -11.96 7.22
N GLU A 547 -17.29 -10.84 7.35
CA GLU A 547 -17.82 -9.49 7.16
C GLU A 547 -17.33 -8.98 5.79
N ILE A 548 -18.25 -8.49 4.97
CA ILE A 548 -17.98 -8.05 3.59
C ILE A 548 -18.46 -6.61 3.41
N GLU A 549 -17.54 -5.72 3.03
CA GLU A 549 -17.86 -4.36 2.60
C GLU A 549 -18.09 -4.35 1.08
N PHE A 550 -19.20 -3.74 0.65
CA PHE A 550 -19.56 -3.68 -0.76
C PHE A 550 -20.15 -2.33 -1.16
N THR A 551 -20.05 -2.00 -2.44
CA THR A 551 -20.66 -0.82 -3.05
C THR A 551 -21.29 -1.22 -4.38
N PHE A 552 -22.41 -0.59 -4.73
CA PHE A 552 -23.06 -0.80 -6.01
C PHE A 552 -23.39 0.54 -6.68
N GLU A 553 -23.11 0.64 -7.98
CA GLU A 553 -23.36 1.87 -8.77
C GLU A 553 -24.74 1.86 -9.46
N GLY A 554 -25.47 0.75 -9.34
CA GLY A 554 -26.82 0.57 -9.85
C GLY A 554 -27.40 -0.78 -9.40
N SER A 555 -28.61 -1.10 -9.84
CA SER A 555 -29.36 -2.28 -9.39
C SER A 555 -28.91 -3.62 -10.01
N SER A 556 -27.99 -3.58 -10.98
CA SER A 556 -27.49 -4.77 -11.67
C SER A 556 -26.35 -5.45 -10.92
N GLU A 557 -26.30 -6.80 -10.94
CA GLU A 557 -25.18 -7.57 -10.36
C GLU A 557 -23.81 -7.20 -10.92
N LYS A 558 -23.74 -6.70 -12.17
CA LYS A 558 -22.49 -6.27 -12.81
C LYS A 558 -21.92 -4.99 -12.23
N GLN A 559 -22.74 -4.23 -11.51
CA GLN A 559 -22.38 -2.97 -10.88
C GLN A 559 -22.16 -3.14 -9.37
N LEU A 560 -22.12 -4.38 -8.87
CA LEU A 560 -21.72 -4.71 -7.51
C LEU A 560 -20.21 -4.85 -7.44
N TYR A 561 -19.62 -4.25 -6.40
CA TYR A 561 -18.19 -4.30 -6.14
C TYR A 561 -17.92 -4.68 -4.69
N ILE A 562 -16.96 -5.57 -4.47
CA ILE A 562 -16.50 -5.94 -3.13
C ILE A 562 -15.25 -5.13 -2.79
N LEU A 563 -15.32 -4.39 -1.69
CA LEU A 563 -14.29 -3.42 -1.27
C LEU A 563 -13.42 -3.94 -0.14
N GLN A 564 -13.90 -4.91 0.64
CA GLN A 564 -13.14 -5.54 1.71
C GLN A 564 -13.83 -6.85 2.13
N THR A 565 -13.05 -7.82 2.59
CA THR A 565 -13.56 -8.94 3.38
C THR A 565 -12.66 -9.15 4.58
N ARG A 566 -13.23 -9.61 5.69
CA ARG A 566 -12.49 -10.04 6.87
C ARG A 566 -13.30 -11.10 7.62
N ASN A 567 -12.61 -11.88 8.45
CA ASN A 567 -13.29 -12.81 9.34
C ASN A 567 -14.20 -12.02 10.31
N GLN A 568 -15.47 -12.45 10.39
CA GLN A 568 -16.42 -12.00 11.38
C GLN A 568 -16.04 -12.62 12.73
N VAL A 569 -16.00 -11.78 13.76
CA VAL A 569 -15.76 -12.24 15.13
C VAL A 569 -17.10 -12.65 15.71
N ILE A 570 -17.24 -13.92 16.10
CA ILE A 570 -18.44 -14.45 16.76
C ILE A 570 -18.09 -14.64 18.24
N HIS A 571 -18.62 -13.79 19.10
CA HIS A 571 -18.38 -13.86 20.54
C HIS A 571 -19.34 -14.87 21.19
N LYS A 572 -18.78 -15.89 21.85
CA LYS A 572 -19.52 -16.72 22.81
C LYS A 572 -19.20 -16.20 24.21
N ASN A 573 -20.07 -15.36 24.79
CA ASN A 573 -20.01 -15.09 26.22
C ASN A 573 -20.75 -16.21 26.96
N PRO A 574 -20.04 -17.07 27.72
CA PRO A 574 -20.67 -18.16 28.46
C PRO A 574 -21.55 -17.64 29.61
N GLU A 575 -21.26 -16.44 30.11
CA GLU A 575 -22.05 -15.72 31.10
C GLU A 575 -22.37 -14.32 30.58
N TYR A 576 -23.64 -13.95 30.60
CA TYR A 576 -24.11 -12.59 30.31
C TYR A 576 -25.26 -12.24 31.24
N GLN A 577 -25.42 -10.95 31.50
CA GLN A 577 -26.49 -10.45 32.36
C GLN A 577 -27.75 -10.17 31.54
N VAL A 578 -28.92 -10.48 32.08
CA VAL A 578 -30.22 -10.10 31.51
C VAL A 578 -31.05 -9.39 32.56
N LEU A 579 -32.09 -8.67 32.13
CA LEU A 579 -33.07 -8.10 33.05
C LEU A 579 -33.73 -9.23 33.86
N GLY A 580 -33.70 -9.11 35.19
CA GLY A 580 -34.36 -10.08 36.05
C GLY A 580 -35.88 -10.02 35.90
N THR A 581 -36.54 -11.18 35.94
CA THR A 581 -38.00 -11.26 36.03
C THR A 581 -38.44 -10.69 37.38
N SER A 582 -38.91 -9.44 37.39
CA SER A 582 -39.64 -8.87 38.52
C SER A 582 -40.89 -8.18 37.98
N ASP A 583 -42.00 -8.21 38.73
CA ASP A 583 -43.28 -7.55 38.42
C ASP A 583 -43.18 -6.00 38.41
N THR A 584 -41.99 -5.44 38.23
CA THR A 584 -41.78 -3.99 38.13
C THR A 584 -42.14 -3.52 36.73
N GLN A 585 -42.97 -2.48 36.65
CA GLN A 585 -43.22 -1.80 35.38
C GLN A 585 -41.89 -1.19 34.87
N LEU A 586 -41.32 -1.81 33.84
CA LEU A 586 -40.15 -1.31 33.15
C LEU A 586 -40.54 -0.04 32.39
N GLU A 587 -39.97 1.10 32.78
CA GLU A 587 -40.25 2.37 32.10
C GLU A 587 -39.28 2.54 30.92
N SER A 588 -39.75 2.17 29.74
CA SER A 588 -38.98 2.27 28.49
C SER A 588 -38.88 3.73 28.03
N MET A 589 -37.66 4.25 27.96
CA MET A 589 -37.40 5.60 27.47
C MET A 589 -37.31 5.64 25.95
N GLY A 590 -36.65 4.65 25.36
CA GLY A 590 -36.41 4.59 23.92
C GLY A 590 -35.94 3.21 23.46
N SER A 591 -35.86 3.06 22.14
CA SER A 591 -35.35 1.84 21.51
C SER A 591 -34.40 2.18 20.36
N GLY A 592 -33.58 1.20 20.00
CA GLY A 592 -32.62 1.24 18.92
C GLY A 592 -32.22 -0.17 18.52
N ILE A 593 -31.00 -0.34 18.01
CA ILE A 593 -30.44 -1.63 17.63
C ILE A 593 -29.45 -2.09 18.69
N GLY A 594 -29.69 -3.25 19.28
CA GLY A 594 -28.77 -3.82 20.27
C GLY A 594 -27.42 -4.24 19.67
N ILE A 595 -26.35 -4.02 20.43
CA ILE A 595 -24.99 -4.50 20.14
C ILE A 595 -24.45 -5.26 21.38
N GLY A 596 -23.78 -6.37 21.13
CA GLY A 596 -23.40 -7.30 22.20
C GLY A 596 -24.59 -8.16 22.66
N LYS A 597 -24.42 -8.85 23.80
CA LYS A 597 -25.42 -9.78 24.34
C LYS A 597 -25.66 -9.50 25.81
N GLY A 598 -26.92 -9.34 26.19
CA GLY A 598 -27.33 -9.07 27.57
C GLY A 598 -27.71 -7.62 27.85
N ALA A 599 -27.75 -7.26 29.13
CA ALA A 599 -28.10 -5.95 29.65
C ALA A 599 -27.04 -5.43 30.62
N VAL A 600 -26.87 -4.11 30.67
CA VAL A 600 -25.95 -3.42 31.58
C VAL A 600 -26.66 -2.24 32.25
N SER A 601 -26.47 -2.10 33.56
CA SER A 601 -26.97 -0.97 34.35
C SER A 601 -25.78 -0.13 34.79
N GLY A 602 -25.78 1.16 34.47
CA GLY A 602 -24.61 2.00 34.67
C GLY A 602 -24.88 3.50 34.63
N ILE A 603 -23.83 4.26 34.92
CA ILE A 603 -23.83 5.72 34.96
C ILE A 603 -23.61 6.27 33.55
N ILE A 604 -24.41 7.27 33.16
CA ILE A 604 -24.22 8.01 31.92
C ILE A 604 -22.92 8.82 31.98
N VAL A 605 -22.10 8.67 30.94
CA VAL A 605 -20.93 9.51 30.67
C VAL A 605 -20.95 9.96 29.20
N ILE A 606 -20.60 11.21 28.92
CA ILE A 606 -20.69 11.79 27.56
C ILE A 606 -19.30 12.14 27.03
N ASN A 607 -18.39 12.56 27.91
CA ASN A 607 -17.02 12.93 27.58
C ASN A 607 -15.99 12.28 28.51
N GLN A 608 -14.70 12.51 28.23
CA GLN A 608 -13.59 11.94 29.01
C GLN A 608 -13.50 12.49 30.44
N GLU A 609 -13.97 13.71 30.68
CA GLU A 609 -14.00 14.34 32.01
C GLU A 609 -15.01 13.62 32.90
N ASP A 610 -16.20 13.31 32.36
CA ASP A 610 -17.22 12.52 33.03
C ASP A 610 -16.68 11.13 33.42
N ILE A 611 -16.01 10.44 32.50
CA ILE A 611 -15.40 9.12 32.77
C ILE A 611 -14.43 9.22 33.95
N THR A 612 -13.54 10.21 33.92
CA THR A 612 -12.55 10.40 34.99
C THR A 612 -13.22 10.69 36.34
N CYS A 613 -14.35 11.40 36.35
CA CYS A 613 -15.12 11.71 37.56
C CYS A 613 -15.84 10.48 38.15
N PHE A 614 -16.38 9.60 37.30
CA PHE A 614 -17.24 8.50 37.75
C PHE A 614 -16.56 7.12 37.82
N LYS A 615 -15.37 6.96 37.23
CA LYS A 615 -14.64 5.67 37.15
C LYS A 615 -14.36 5.01 38.51
N ASP A 616 -14.08 5.81 39.54
CA ASP A 616 -13.72 5.29 40.87
C ASP A 616 -14.95 4.85 41.71
N ARG A 617 -16.18 5.03 41.18
CA ARG A 617 -17.41 4.66 41.92
C ARG A 617 -17.73 3.16 41.87
N GLY A 618 -17.02 2.38 41.06
CA GLY A 618 -17.22 0.92 40.95
C GLY A 618 -18.51 0.50 40.24
N GLU A 619 -19.29 1.43 39.69
CA GLU A 619 -20.44 1.16 38.83
C GLU A 619 -20.01 1.11 37.36
N ALA A 620 -20.79 0.43 36.52
CA ALA A 620 -20.53 0.39 35.08
C ALA A 620 -20.71 1.78 34.46
N LEU A 621 -19.89 2.14 33.47
CA LEU A 621 -20.02 3.39 32.72
C LEU A 621 -20.67 3.13 31.36
N ILE A 622 -21.67 3.94 31.01
CA ILE A 622 -22.39 3.88 29.74
C ILE A 622 -22.08 5.15 28.94
N LEU A 623 -21.29 4.99 27.88
CA LEU A 623 -20.91 6.08 27.01
C LEU A 623 -22.07 6.47 26.10
N VAL A 624 -22.51 7.73 26.16
CA VAL A 624 -23.60 8.28 25.34
C VAL A 624 -23.02 9.26 24.32
N ARG A 625 -23.17 8.98 23.02
CA ARG A 625 -22.62 9.81 21.92
C ARG A 625 -23.67 10.04 20.82
N PRO A 626 -23.60 11.15 20.05
CA PRO A 626 -24.47 11.32 18.88
C PRO A 626 -24.15 10.28 17.80
N ASP A 627 -22.88 10.22 17.42
CA ASP A 627 -22.24 9.17 16.64
C ASP A 627 -20.87 8.92 17.27
N THR A 628 -20.35 7.73 17.03
CA THR A 628 -19.04 7.33 17.53
C THR A 628 -17.98 7.56 16.47
N VAL A 629 -17.06 8.47 16.76
CA VAL A 629 -15.92 8.74 15.89
C VAL A 629 -14.70 7.94 16.35
N PRO A 630 -13.71 7.71 15.47
CA PRO A 630 -12.46 7.05 15.86
C PRO A 630 -11.78 7.60 17.12
N ASP A 631 -11.97 8.88 17.44
CA ASP A 631 -11.38 9.54 18.60
C ASP A 631 -12.05 9.13 19.92
N ASP A 632 -13.27 8.59 19.87
CA ASP A 632 -14.00 8.06 21.02
C ASP A 632 -13.44 6.72 21.52
N MET A 633 -12.48 6.11 20.81
CA MET A 633 -11.94 4.80 21.19
C MET A 633 -11.34 4.79 22.59
N MET A 634 -10.75 5.89 23.04
CA MET A 634 -10.24 6.05 24.40
C MET A 634 -11.33 5.77 25.43
N MET A 635 -12.46 6.45 25.24
CA MET A 635 -13.64 6.34 26.11
C MET A 635 -14.24 4.93 26.04
N LEU A 636 -14.29 4.32 24.85
CA LEU A 636 -14.79 2.95 24.68
C LEU A 636 -13.99 1.90 25.46
N PHE A 637 -12.68 2.09 25.66
CA PHE A 637 -11.87 1.17 26.47
C PHE A 637 -12.14 1.25 27.98
N GLU A 638 -12.78 2.32 28.44
CA GLU A 638 -13.03 2.56 29.86
C GLU A 638 -14.49 2.25 30.25
N CYS A 639 -15.39 2.17 29.27
CA CYS A 639 -16.82 1.95 29.48
C CYS A 639 -17.25 0.49 29.31
N GLN A 640 -18.39 0.13 29.91
CA GLN A 640 -19.00 -1.20 29.81
C GLN A 640 -20.26 -1.17 28.94
N GLY A 641 -20.84 0.00 28.71
CA GLY A 641 -21.94 0.18 27.79
C GLY A 641 -21.75 1.32 26.79
N LEU A 642 -22.52 1.24 25.69
CA LEU A 642 -22.52 2.22 24.61
C LEU A 642 -23.96 2.54 24.19
N LEU A 643 -24.28 3.83 24.08
CA LEU A 643 -25.55 4.32 23.56
C LEU A 643 -25.30 5.38 22.49
N THR A 644 -25.83 5.19 21.28
CA THR A 644 -25.66 6.16 20.18
C THR A 644 -26.96 6.52 19.47
N SER A 645 -27.04 7.76 18.97
CA SER A 645 -28.21 8.26 18.24
C SER A 645 -28.23 7.75 16.79
N ARG A 646 -27.05 7.70 16.17
CA ARG A 646 -26.83 7.24 14.79
C ARG A 646 -25.86 6.07 14.74
N GLY A 647 -25.89 5.35 13.63
CA GLY A 647 -24.95 4.27 13.31
C GLY A 647 -25.57 2.89 13.47
N GLY A 648 -25.34 2.04 12.47
CA GLY A 648 -25.84 0.66 12.46
C GLY A 648 -24.93 -0.31 13.23
N VAL A 649 -25.34 -1.59 13.27
CA VAL A 649 -24.59 -2.70 13.88
C VAL A 649 -23.25 -2.97 13.21
N THR A 650 -23.10 -2.51 11.97
CA THR A 650 -21.86 -2.61 11.18
C THR A 650 -20.93 -1.40 11.32
N SER A 651 -21.34 -0.35 12.06
CA SER A 651 -20.48 0.82 12.27
C SER A 651 -19.19 0.42 13.00
N HIS A 652 -18.10 1.15 12.78
CA HIS A 652 -16.80 0.89 13.36
C HIS A 652 -16.87 0.82 14.88
N ALA A 653 -17.69 1.66 15.52
CA ALA A 653 -17.83 1.58 16.96
C ALA A 653 -18.77 0.46 17.40
N ALA A 654 -19.85 0.14 16.70
CA ALA A 654 -20.64 -1.05 17.03
C ALA A 654 -19.78 -2.31 16.97
N VAL A 655 -18.97 -2.45 15.91
CA VAL A 655 -18.02 -3.56 15.75
C VAL A 655 -16.90 -3.51 16.80
N THR A 656 -16.36 -2.33 17.09
CA THR A 656 -15.29 -2.19 18.10
C THR A 656 -15.81 -2.46 19.50
N ALA A 657 -16.95 -1.87 19.88
CA ALA A 657 -17.64 -2.10 21.15
C ALA A 657 -17.94 -3.59 21.33
N THR A 658 -18.48 -4.26 20.30
CA THR A 658 -18.71 -5.71 20.34
C THR A 658 -17.40 -6.49 20.55
N ARG A 659 -16.31 -6.12 19.87
CA ARG A 659 -14.98 -6.73 20.06
C ARG A 659 -14.41 -6.50 21.46
N LEU A 660 -14.74 -5.38 22.09
CA LEU A 660 -14.36 -5.02 23.45
C LEU A 660 -15.30 -5.64 24.49
N GLY A 661 -16.39 -6.30 24.08
CA GLY A 661 -17.36 -6.91 24.97
C GLY A 661 -18.36 -5.93 25.60
N LEU A 662 -18.47 -4.71 25.06
CA LEU A 662 -19.45 -3.72 25.53
C LEU A 662 -20.87 -4.13 25.13
N ILE A 663 -21.84 -3.81 25.99
CA ILE A 663 -23.28 -4.00 25.76
C ILE A 663 -23.89 -2.64 25.41
N GLY A 664 -24.65 -2.55 24.33
CA GLY A 664 -25.12 -1.25 23.90
C GLY A 664 -26.37 -1.24 23.04
N VAL A 665 -26.87 -0.03 22.79
CA VAL A 665 -27.95 0.25 21.83
C VAL A 665 -27.47 1.36 20.91
N VAL A 666 -27.43 1.09 19.61
CA VAL A 666 -27.05 2.05 18.57
C VAL A 666 -28.26 2.49 17.76
N ASN A 667 -28.15 3.56 16.99
CA ASN A 667 -29.25 4.06 16.13
C ASN A 667 -30.53 4.43 16.91
N CYS A 668 -30.43 4.93 18.15
CA CYS A 668 -31.57 5.42 18.91
C CYS A 668 -32.05 6.77 18.37
N ARG A 669 -33.04 6.77 17.48
CA ARG A 669 -33.50 7.98 16.77
C ARG A 669 -34.03 9.09 17.67
N ASP A 670 -34.55 8.72 18.84
CA ASP A 670 -35.11 9.64 19.82
C ASP A 670 -34.04 10.27 20.73
N LEU A 671 -32.77 9.83 20.63
CA LEU A 671 -31.66 10.34 21.41
C LEU A 671 -31.08 11.60 20.77
N VAL A 672 -31.01 12.67 21.55
CA VAL A 672 -30.28 13.91 21.24
C VAL A 672 -29.21 14.12 22.30
N VAL A 673 -27.96 14.25 21.88
CA VAL A 673 -26.81 14.41 22.79
C VAL A 673 -26.29 15.84 22.68
N ASN A 674 -26.04 16.47 23.83
CA ASN A 674 -25.36 17.76 23.93
C ASN A 674 -24.04 17.57 24.70
N GLU A 675 -22.95 17.51 23.95
CA GLU A 675 -21.60 17.27 24.49
C GLU A 675 -21.08 18.44 25.32
N GLU A 676 -21.43 19.68 24.96
CA GLU A 676 -20.95 20.89 25.66
C GLU A 676 -21.50 21.00 27.08
N ASN A 677 -22.75 20.56 27.27
CA ASN A 677 -23.43 20.65 28.56
C ASN A 677 -23.42 19.33 29.36
N SER A 678 -22.76 18.28 28.85
CA SER A 678 -22.83 16.91 29.39
C SER A 678 -24.28 16.45 29.68
N THR A 679 -25.20 16.73 28.75
CA THR A 679 -26.60 16.28 28.84
C THR A 679 -27.04 15.48 27.62
N CYS A 680 -28.01 14.60 27.80
CA CYS A 680 -28.68 13.91 26.71
C CYS A 680 -30.19 13.88 26.94
N ARG A 681 -30.96 13.80 25.86
CA ARG A 681 -32.41 13.73 25.91
C ARG A 681 -32.89 12.54 25.10
N ILE A 682 -33.75 11.71 25.70
CA ILE A 682 -34.41 10.58 25.03
C ILE A 682 -35.91 10.89 25.07
N LYS A 683 -36.49 11.17 23.91
CA LYS A 683 -37.87 11.69 23.79
C LYS A 683 -38.08 12.96 24.64
N ASP A 684 -38.84 12.85 25.72
CA ASP A 684 -39.22 13.94 26.62
C ASP A 684 -38.40 13.97 27.92
N VAL A 685 -37.51 12.99 28.14
CA VAL A 685 -36.71 12.86 29.36
C VAL A 685 -35.31 13.42 29.13
N GLU A 686 -34.93 14.42 29.92
CA GLU A 686 -33.58 14.99 29.96
C GLU A 686 -32.75 14.32 31.07
N LEU A 687 -31.55 13.86 30.71
CA LEU A 687 -30.60 13.15 31.56
C LEU A 687 -29.26 13.88 31.54
N LYS A 688 -28.51 13.76 32.62
CA LYS A 688 -27.18 14.35 32.77
C LYS A 688 -26.13 13.28 33.03
N ALA A 689 -24.88 13.60 32.77
CA ALA A 689 -23.77 12.77 33.23
C ALA A 689 -23.89 12.53 34.74
N GLY A 690 -23.79 11.26 35.16
CA GLY A 690 -24.05 10.83 36.53
C GLY A 690 -25.38 10.12 36.77
N ASP A 691 -26.37 10.29 35.89
CA ASP A 691 -27.66 9.59 35.99
C ASP A 691 -27.52 8.11 35.63
N MET A 692 -28.35 7.26 36.24
CA MET A 692 -28.33 5.81 36.04
C MET A 692 -29.33 5.39 34.96
N ILE A 693 -28.88 4.53 34.06
CA ILE A 693 -29.74 3.88 33.05
C ILE A 693 -29.43 2.39 32.95
N THR A 694 -30.41 1.64 32.45
CA THR A 694 -30.21 0.25 32.04
C THR A 694 -30.39 0.12 30.54
N VAL A 695 -29.41 -0.50 29.89
CA VAL A 695 -29.40 -0.76 28.45
C VAL A 695 -29.52 -2.27 28.23
N ASP A 696 -30.56 -2.69 27.50
CA ASP A 696 -30.76 -4.09 27.10
C ASP A 696 -30.49 -4.26 25.62
N ALA A 697 -29.38 -4.93 25.29
CA ALA A 697 -29.00 -5.21 23.91
C ALA A 697 -29.85 -6.32 23.28
N ASN A 698 -30.50 -7.20 24.06
CA ASN A 698 -31.33 -8.26 23.48
C ASN A 698 -32.64 -7.68 22.91
N GLY A 699 -33.28 -6.79 23.67
CA GLY A 699 -34.48 -6.08 23.25
C GLY A 699 -34.21 -4.82 22.43
N GLY A 700 -32.99 -4.30 22.47
CA GLY A 700 -32.65 -3.00 21.88
C GLY A 700 -33.31 -1.82 22.62
N THR A 701 -33.59 -1.99 23.92
CA THR A 701 -34.41 -1.07 24.71
C THR A 701 -33.60 -0.40 25.82
N ILE A 702 -33.92 0.86 26.10
CA ILE A 702 -33.29 1.67 27.14
C ILE A 702 -34.32 1.96 28.23
N TYR A 703 -33.95 1.75 29.48
CA TYR A 703 -34.82 1.91 30.64
C TYR A 703 -34.25 2.92 31.64
N MET A 704 -35.13 3.65 32.31
CA MET A 704 -34.76 4.68 33.28
C MET A 704 -34.37 4.06 34.63
N GLY A 705 -33.20 4.45 35.17
CA GLY A 705 -32.74 3.99 36.48
C GLY A 705 -31.97 2.66 36.44
N LYS A 706 -31.72 2.11 37.64
CA LYS A 706 -30.95 0.87 37.85
C LYS A 706 -31.90 -0.31 38.04
N TYR A 707 -31.99 -1.19 37.05
CA TYR A 707 -32.74 -2.45 37.17
C TYR A 707 -31.85 -3.62 37.64
N PRO A 708 -32.44 -4.58 38.40
CA PRO A 708 -31.72 -5.78 38.83
C PRO A 708 -31.41 -6.67 37.63
N LEU A 709 -30.15 -7.07 37.52
CA LEU A 709 -29.66 -7.95 36.48
C LEU A 709 -29.42 -9.35 37.02
N GLN A 710 -29.77 -10.37 36.24
CA GLN A 710 -29.53 -11.78 36.55
C GLN A 710 -28.49 -12.34 35.60
N SER A 711 -27.51 -13.05 36.15
CA SER A 711 -26.52 -13.77 35.35
C SER A 711 -27.14 -15.03 34.74
N VAL A 712 -27.05 -15.15 33.42
CA VAL A 712 -27.46 -16.34 32.67
C VAL A 712 -26.21 -17.05 32.19
N GLN A 713 -26.07 -18.31 32.57
CA GLN A 713 -25.08 -19.22 32.00
C GLN A 713 -25.66 -19.86 30.74
N SER A 714 -24.99 -19.63 29.60
CA SER A 714 -25.25 -20.42 28.39
C SER A 714 -24.61 -21.79 28.58
N LEU A 715 -25.42 -22.81 28.85
CA LEU A 715 -24.98 -24.21 28.75
C LEU A 715 -24.52 -24.43 27.30
N VAL A 716 -23.25 -24.75 27.12
CA VAL A 716 -22.59 -24.92 25.82
C VAL A 716 -23.22 -26.05 25.01
#